data_AF-X6LW14-F1
#
_entry.id   AF-X6LW14-F1
#
_cell.length_a   1.000
_cell.length_b   1.000
_cell.length_c   1.000
_cell.angle_alpha   90.00
_cell.angle_beta   90.00
_cell.angle_gamma   90.00
#
_symmetry.space_group_name_H-M   'P 1'
#
loop_
_entity.id
_entity.type
_entity.pdbx_description
1 polymer ?
#
loop_
_entity_poly.entity_id
_entity_poly.type
_entity_poly.pdbx_seq_one_letter_code
_entity_poly.pdbx_strand_id
1 'polypeptide(L)'
;PCVATGFKEKQFRHISYCNIYLKECSESIIEQMKNSYRFFVGQTEDVLRQWQKVIVQVDGDVESALKFAIKSSLQDLSRAINGDGKSDPSPLFKLSMILNLNTGKVDFTPSIVDLIQMIKDVYDQIMQIYKHIPRLGSVLHEDHGGFQVFRTVFDTLCKDSEINSSFVGILEGVSSVTAEMGRLMADWENSYKSIWEADKDIFITRMKDSNQPLEAVDKHITKSECSITKKKKALVEHCKEWQRKFTDLLKSKALSELHQMLTFFELNSLLIKELPNNLEELSAGIALRESLAKECTTMPERFLPLRKMFATLEKFDMQPTEQEMEWLYSLENKLECFLKDLKESNLLVQQKKMDMKVSLQNELERFSHHVENLRQEFIEVTLWAFDKIIYIFSFSMKSGITGLPVQSKGELDIRWAFEVMQRFKNQLEEDKKTAQQIKIGLDIFGIEQPSYKDMQDTEKDLENLSVIWTLLKNWKEKWSQWASLKLANANTKEIDNEAVEYYSNVMKLQKLVSRFVYINVQFENNGLVGRFGNGKKMIEGFRAFVPLVEDLKNPAMRPRHWEKLRKELGRSVTFDPYADDFTLGAIQSLSIHKYAEAISAVSKIADQEKTIENAIKQLEETWTNYRLDMAPYKTDYFKLTNTKPLVQQLEEDQVQLSAMKNYPYFTTFADEICFWVNVLSNMFDTLELVIQLTNQWVYLENIFMGSDEIQKQLAGTI
;
A
#
# COMPACT_ATOMS: atom_id res chain seq x y z
N PRO A 1 -76.63 6.07 12.80
CA PRO A 1 -77.18 7.43 12.56
C PRO A 1 -78.70 7.47 12.33
N CYS A 2 -79.25 6.69 11.38
CA CYS A 2 -80.69 6.76 11.03
C CYS A 2 -81.69 6.22 12.08
N VAL A 3 -81.25 5.45 13.08
CA VAL A 3 -82.15 4.92 14.13
C VAL A 3 -82.34 5.93 15.27
N ALA A 4 -81.31 6.73 15.57
CA ALA A 4 -81.36 7.74 16.64
C ALA A 4 -82.31 8.90 16.32
N THR A 5 -82.46 9.26 15.04
CA THR A 5 -83.41 10.29 14.59
C THR A 5 -84.86 9.83 14.77
N GLY A 6 -85.17 8.58 14.41
CA GLY A 6 -86.52 8.01 14.57
C GLY A 6 -86.94 7.83 16.03
N PHE A 7 -86.02 7.47 16.93
CA PHE A 7 -86.32 7.38 18.37
C PHE A 7 -86.61 8.75 18.97
N LYS A 8 -85.74 9.74 18.74
CA LYS A 8 -85.93 11.10 19.28
C LYS A 8 -87.24 11.73 18.80
N GLU A 9 -87.62 11.49 17.54
CA GLU A 9 -88.88 12.00 16.99
C GLU A 9 -90.11 11.32 17.62
N LYS A 10 -90.08 9.98 17.79
CA LYS A 10 -91.15 9.26 18.50
C LYS A 10 -91.26 9.68 19.96
N GLN A 11 -90.13 9.85 20.63
CA GLN A 11 -90.07 10.31 22.02
C GLN A 11 -90.65 11.72 22.16
N PHE A 12 -90.29 12.64 21.25
CA PHE A 12 -90.87 13.98 21.21
C PHE A 12 -92.39 13.97 21.03
N ARG A 13 -92.91 13.15 20.10
CA ARG A 13 -94.36 12.99 19.90
C ARG A 13 -95.06 12.44 21.13
N HIS A 14 -94.47 11.43 21.79
CA HIS A 14 -95.03 10.83 22.99
C HIS A 14 -95.04 11.82 24.16
N ILE A 15 -93.94 12.54 24.40
CA ILE A 15 -93.85 13.62 25.41
C ILE A 15 -94.92 14.69 25.15
N SER A 16 -95.08 15.11 23.89
CA SER A 16 -96.09 16.10 23.51
C SER A 16 -97.51 15.62 23.80
N TYR A 17 -97.81 14.35 23.49
CA TYR A 17 -99.09 13.73 23.82
C TYR A 17 -99.32 13.66 25.33
N CYS A 18 -98.34 13.19 26.11
CA CYS A 18 -98.44 13.12 27.56
C CYS A 18 -98.66 14.50 28.19
N ASN A 19 -97.98 15.54 27.71
CA ASN A 19 -98.19 16.92 28.16
C ASN A 19 -99.62 17.41 27.91
N ILE A 20 -100.16 17.16 26.72
CA ILE A 20 -101.55 17.53 26.39
C ILE A 20 -102.53 16.76 27.28
N TYR A 21 -102.37 15.45 27.36
CA TYR A 21 -103.24 14.58 28.15
C TYR A 21 -103.24 14.95 29.64
N LEU A 22 -102.05 15.14 30.24
CA LEU A 22 -101.95 15.54 31.65
C LEU A 22 -102.52 16.94 31.88
N LYS A 23 -102.37 17.85 30.92
CA LYS A 23 -102.98 19.18 31.00
C LYS A 23 -104.50 19.09 30.97
N GLU A 24 -105.09 18.34 30.03
CA GLU A 24 -106.54 18.12 29.94
C GLU A 24 -107.09 17.46 31.22
N CYS A 25 -106.40 16.45 31.75
CA CYS A 25 -106.77 15.83 33.03
C CYS A 25 -106.70 16.84 34.18
N SER A 26 -105.65 17.68 34.24
CA SER A 26 -105.51 18.69 35.29
C SER A 26 -106.62 19.75 35.21
N GLU A 27 -106.98 20.19 33.99
CA GLU A 27 -108.06 21.16 33.75
C GLU A 27 -109.42 20.56 34.13
N SER A 28 -109.66 19.29 33.79
CA SER A 28 -110.88 18.55 34.18
C SER A 28 -111.01 18.41 35.70
N ILE A 29 -109.92 18.06 36.40
CA ILE A 29 -109.91 18.01 37.88
C ILE A 29 -110.21 19.40 38.46
N ILE A 30 -109.58 20.45 37.93
CA ILE A 30 -109.83 21.84 38.36
C ILE A 30 -111.30 22.23 38.12
N GLU A 31 -111.87 21.88 36.97
CA GLU A 31 -113.26 22.18 36.63
C GLU A 31 -114.24 21.43 37.56
N GLN A 32 -114.01 20.13 37.81
CA GLN A 32 -114.83 19.36 38.75
C GLN A 32 -114.74 19.92 40.18
N MET A 33 -113.56 20.35 40.61
CA MET A 33 -113.36 21.01 41.90
C MET A 33 -114.09 22.37 41.96
N LYS A 34 -114.05 23.17 40.88
CA LYS A 34 -114.80 24.44 40.79
C LYS A 34 -116.32 24.21 40.81
N ASN A 35 -116.80 23.22 40.07
CA ASN A 35 -118.22 22.85 40.05
C ASN A 35 -118.69 22.36 41.42
N SER A 36 -117.87 21.58 42.12
CA SER A 36 -118.12 21.14 43.49
C SER A 36 -118.12 22.33 44.46
N TYR A 37 -117.20 23.29 44.29
CA TYR A 37 -117.15 24.51 45.10
C TYR A 37 -118.41 25.37 44.99
N ARG A 38 -119.08 25.40 43.82
CA ARG A 38 -120.32 26.18 43.62
C ARG A 38 -121.41 25.84 44.64
N PHE A 39 -121.47 24.60 45.12
CA PHE A 39 -122.43 24.19 46.16
C PHE A 39 -122.12 24.79 47.54
N PHE A 40 -120.89 25.26 47.75
CA PHE A 40 -120.39 25.79 49.02
C PHE A 40 -120.22 27.33 49.03
N VAL A 41 -120.58 28.00 47.92
CA VAL A 41 -120.50 29.47 47.80
C VAL A 41 -121.48 30.13 48.79
N GLY A 42 -120.97 30.98 49.68
CA GLY A 42 -121.76 31.73 50.67
C GLY A 42 -122.08 30.98 51.97
N GLN A 43 -121.50 29.80 52.20
CA GLN A 43 -121.63 29.02 53.45
C GLN A 43 -120.73 29.55 54.57
N THR A 44 -120.89 29.02 55.80
CA THR A 44 -120.11 29.44 56.98
C THR A 44 -118.61 29.16 56.85
N GLU A 45 -117.80 29.92 57.60
CA GLU A 45 -116.32 29.81 57.61
C GLU A 45 -115.82 28.38 57.89
N ASP A 46 -116.52 27.61 58.73
CA ASP A 46 -116.16 26.23 59.05
C ASP A 46 -116.28 25.28 57.85
N VAL A 47 -117.26 25.49 56.98
CA VAL A 47 -117.45 24.71 55.74
C VAL A 47 -116.34 25.03 54.74
N LEU A 48 -115.96 26.30 54.63
CA LEU A 48 -114.84 26.74 53.79
C LEU A 48 -113.50 26.16 54.28
N ARG A 49 -113.29 26.06 55.60
CA ARG A 49 -112.10 25.38 56.18
C ARG A 49 -112.06 23.88 55.87
N GLN A 50 -113.20 23.18 55.87
CA GLN A 50 -113.25 21.77 55.47
C GLN A 50 -113.01 21.59 53.97
N TRP A 51 -113.53 22.49 53.14
CA TRP A 51 -113.25 22.52 51.71
C TRP A 51 -111.75 22.69 51.40
N GLN A 52 -111.06 23.56 52.15
CA GLN A 52 -109.60 23.67 52.06
C GLN A 52 -108.88 22.36 52.38
N LYS A 53 -109.34 21.59 53.38
CA LYS A 53 -108.77 20.26 53.67
C LYS A 53 -108.99 19.27 52.52
N VAL A 54 -110.16 19.32 51.87
CA VAL A 54 -110.46 18.49 50.69
C VAL A 54 -109.54 18.86 49.52
N ILE A 55 -109.30 20.16 49.27
CA ILE A 55 -108.33 20.59 48.25
C ILE A 55 -106.94 20.02 48.54
N VAL A 56 -106.46 20.15 49.78
CA VAL A 56 -105.13 19.62 50.16
C VAL A 56 -105.06 18.11 50.04
N GLN A 57 -106.13 17.39 50.37
CA GLN A 57 -106.19 15.94 50.25
C GLN A 57 -106.16 15.50 48.78
N VAL A 58 -107.00 16.08 47.92
CA VAL A 58 -107.04 15.77 46.48
C VAL A 58 -105.70 16.13 45.80
N ASP A 59 -105.11 17.26 46.17
CA ASP A 59 -103.80 17.69 45.67
C ASP A 59 -102.67 16.73 46.12
N GLY A 60 -102.76 16.16 47.32
CA GLY A 60 -101.88 15.10 47.81
C GLY A 60 -102.08 13.75 47.11
N ASP A 61 -103.32 13.39 46.79
CA ASP A 61 -103.64 12.19 46.02
C ASP A 61 -103.14 12.29 44.57
N VAL A 62 -103.30 13.46 43.94
CA VAL A 62 -102.74 13.76 42.62
C VAL A 62 -101.21 13.69 42.66
N GLU A 63 -100.56 14.29 43.65
CA GLU A 63 -99.10 14.18 43.81
C GLU A 63 -98.64 12.72 43.95
N SER A 64 -99.34 11.93 44.76
CA SER A 64 -99.03 10.51 44.98
C SER A 64 -99.21 9.68 43.70
N ALA A 65 -100.25 9.96 42.92
CA ALA A 65 -100.47 9.31 41.62
C ALA A 65 -99.38 9.66 40.60
N LEU A 66 -98.93 10.93 40.56
CA LEU A 66 -97.84 11.35 39.69
C LEU A 66 -96.50 10.73 40.10
N LYS A 67 -96.21 10.66 41.40
CA LYS A 67 -95.04 9.92 41.94
C LYS A 67 -95.05 8.46 41.52
N PHE A 68 -96.20 7.80 41.65
CA PHE A 68 -96.35 6.40 41.25
C PHE A 68 -96.13 6.21 39.74
N ALA A 69 -96.66 7.09 38.90
CA ALA A 69 -96.48 7.03 37.45
C ALA A 69 -94.99 7.13 37.05
N ILE A 70 -94.27 8.10 37.62
CA ILE A 70 -92.82 8.27 37.38
C ILE A 70 -92.06 7.03 37.85
N LYS A 71 -92.35 6.55 39.05
CA LYS A 71 -91.69 5.36 39.62
C LYS A 71 -91.93 4.13 38.75
N SER A 72 -93.15 3.91 38.26
CA SER A 72 -93.47 2.81 37.35
C SER A 72 -92.67 2.91 36.05
N SER A 73 -92.60 4.10 35.43
CA SER A 73 -91.81 4.30 34.21
C SER A 73 -90.32 4.07 34.40
N LEU A 74 -89.75 4.53 35.52
CA LEU A 74 -88.33 4.29 35.85
C LEU A 74 -88.07 2.82 36.19
N GLN A 75 -89.00 2.14 36.85
CA GLN A 75 -88.89 0.71 37.12
C GLN A 75 -88.94 -0.12 35.84
N ASP A 76 -89.78 0.24 34.87
CA ASP A 76 -89.83 -0.45 33.57
C ASP A 76 -88.54 -0.23 32.78
N LEU A 77 -87.97 0.98 32.81
CA LEU A 77 -86.66 1.25 32.22
C LEU A 77 -85.54 0.48 32.93
N SER A 78 -85.58 0.40 34.26
CA SER A 78 -84.63 -0.37 35.06
C SER A 78 -84.71 -1.87 34.77
N ARG A 79 -85.92 -2.44 34.67
CA ARG A 79 -86.12 -3.85 34.26
C ARG A 79 -85.58 -4.11 32.86
N ALA A 80 -85.76 -3.16 31.92
CA ALA A 80 -85.28 -3.31 30.56
C ALA A 80 -83.73 -3.31 30.46
N ILE A 81 -83.04 -2.60 31.37
CA ILE A 81 -81.57 -2.49 31.38
C ILE A 81 -80.93 -3.58 32.26
N ASN A 82 -81.46 -3.79 33.47
CA ASN A 82 -80.86 -4.65 34.49
C ASN A 82 -81.39 -6.09 34.44
N GLY A 83 -82.52 -6.33 33.78
CA GLY A 83 -83.25 -7.59 33.84
C GLY A 83 -84.02 -7.76 35.16
N ASP A 84 -85.02 -8.64 35.17
CA ASP A 84 -85.83 -8.98 36.34
C ASP A 84 -85.45 -10.34 36.96
N GLY A 85 -84.37 -10.95 36.48
CA GLY A 85 -83.88 -12.28 36.89
C GLY A 85 -84.70 -13.46 36.35
N LYS A 86 -85.81 -13.23 35.64
CA LYS A 86 -86.69 -14.26 35.05
C LYS A 86 -86.82 -14.14 33.52
N SER A 87 -86.58 -12.95 32.97
CA SER A 87 -86.71 -12.59 31.57
C SER A 87 -85.37 -12.07 31.07
N ASP A 88 -84.94 -12.53 29.89
CA ASP A 88 -83.72 -12.00 29.27
C ASP A 88 -83.87 -10.49 28.97
N PRO A 89 -82.83 -9.67 29.22
CA PRO A 89 -82.88 -8.24 28.96
C PRO A 89 -83.17 -7.95 27.48
N SER A 90 -84.06 -7.01 27.22
CA SER A 90 -84.45 -6.64 25.85
C SER A 90 -83.36 -5.79 25.19
N PRO A 91 -83.04 -5.99 23.90
CA PRO A 91 -81.99 -5.24 23.22
C PRO A 91 -82.42 -3.77 22.97
N LEU A 92 -81.95 -2.87 23.82
CA LEU A 92 -82.28 -1.43 23.75
C LEU A 92 -81.36 -0.64 22.81
N PHE A 93 -80.06 -0.97 22.81
CA PHE A 93 -79.04 -0.24 22.06
C PHE A 93 -78.34 -1.15 21.06
N LYS A 94 -78.11 -0.62 19.85
CA LYS A 94 -77.27 -1.27 18.85
C LYS A 94 -75.89 -0.63 18.85
N LEU A 95 -74.88 -1.42 19.25
CA LEU A 95 -73.49 -0.99 19.34
C LEU A 95 -72.68 -1.58 18.19
N SER A 96 -71.93 -0.72 17.49
CA SER A 96 -71.01 -1.12 16.44
C SER A 96 -69.58 -1.00 16.96
N MET A 97 -68.83 -2.09 16.94
CA MET A 97 -67.41 -2.12 17.29
C MET A 97 -66.59 -1.84 16.04
N ILE A 98 -65.81 -0.76 16.04
CA ILE A 98 -65.04 -0.27 14.90
C ILE A 98 -63.57 -0.18 15.31
N LEU A 99 -62.67 -0.67 14.45
CA LEU A 99 -61.23 -0.48 14.62
C LEU A 99 -60.86 0.87 14.00
N ASN A 100 -60.35 1.81 14.80
CA ASN A 100 -59.87 3.09 14.30
C ASN A 100 -58.42 2.95 13.83
N LEU A 101 -58.24 3.03 12.51
CA LEU A 101 -56.96 2.80 11.83
C LEU A 101 -55.89 3.85 12.17
N ASN A 102 -56.29 5.04 12.62
CA ASN A 102 -55.35 6.12 12.95
C ASN A 102 -54.83 6.03 14.39
N THR A 103 -55.61 5.42 15.30
CA THR A 103 -55.26 5.32 16.72
C THR A 103 -54.87 3.90 17.14
N GLY A 104 -55.08 2.89 16.27
CA GLY A 104 -54.78 1.49 16.54
C GLY A 104 -55.66 0.87 17.64
N LYS A 105 -56.76 1.52 17.98
CA LYS A 105 -57.67 1.14 19.08
C LYS A 105 -59.02 0.70 18.54
N VAL A 106 -59.63 -0.23 19.28
CA VAL A 106 -60.99 -0.68 19.03
C VAL A 106 -61.92 0.20 19.85
N ASP A 107 -62.92 0.79 19.22
CA ASP A 107 -63.88 1.67 19.89
C ASP A 107 -65.32 1.22 19.59
N PHE A 108 -66.24 1.53 20.51
CA PHE A 108 -67.68 1.36 20.28
C PHE A 108 -68.28 2.66 19.72
N THR A 109 -69.21 2.51 18.78
CA THR A 109 -70.01 3.60 18.24
C THR A 109 -71.50 3.22 18.35
N PRO A 110 -72.34 4.00 19.06
CA PRO A 110 -72.01 5.17 19.90
C PRO A 110 -71.13 4.79 21.10
N SER A 111 -70.42 5.78 21.67
CA SER A 111 -69.53 5.52 22.81
C SER A 111 -70.35 5.22 24.07
N ILE A 112 -69.70 4.58 25.05
CA ILE A 112 -70.28 4.35 26.38
C ILE A 112 -70.74 5.67 27.02
N VAL A 113 -69.95 6.74 26.84
CA VAL A 113 -70.28 8.07 27.37
C VAL A 113 -71.55 8.61 26.71
N ASP A 114 -71.71 8.40 25.40
CA ASP A 114 -72.91 8.80 24.66
C ASP A 114 -74.16 8.02 25.10
N LEU A 115 -74.00 6.73 25.44
CA LEU A 115 -75.10 5.91 25.97
C LEU A 115 -75.58 6.41 27.34
N ILE A 116 -74.65 6.67 28.25
CA ILE A 116 -74.96 7.20 29.59
C ILE A 116 -75.65 8.56 29.45
N GLN A 117 -75.17 9.41 28.55
CA GLN A 117 -75.81 10.71 28.29
C GLN A 117 -77.22 10.56 27.73
N MET A 118 -77.45 9.62 26.81
CA MET A 118 -78.77 9.38 26.24
C MET A 118 -79.80 8.95 27.31
N ILE A 119 -79.39 8.13 28.28
CA ILE A 119 -80.26 7.70 29.38
C ILE A 119 -80.57 8.86 30.34
N LYS A 120 -79.58 9.72 30.62
CA LYS A 120 -79.77 10.96 31.39
C LYS A 120 -80.76 11.90 30.71
N ASP A 121 -80.61 12.11 29.40
CA ASP A 121 -81.51 12.96 28.63
C ASP A 121 -82.97 12.45 28.67
N VAL A 122 -83.18 11.13 28.66
CA VAL A 122 -84.52 10.52 28.77
C VAL A 122 -85.11 10.73 30.16
N TYR A 123 -84.32 10.59 31.23
CA TYR A 123 -84.76 10.89 32.59
C TYR A 123 -85.20 12.36 32.74
N ASP A 124 -84.38 13.28 32.25
CA ASP A 124 -84.69 14.72 32.29
C ASP A 124 -85.96 15.03 31.49
N GLN A 125 -86.15 14.38 30.34
CA GLN A 125 -87.38 14.51 29.54
C GLN A 125 -88.63 14.00 30.27
N ILE A 126 -88.55 12.87 30.97
CA ILE A 126 -89.65 12.35 31.80
C ILE A 126 -90.01 13.36 32.89
N MET A 127 -89.02 13.93 33.58
CA MET A 127 -89.26 14.93 34.62
C MET A 127 -89.93 16.19 34.05
N GLN A 128 -89.46 16.68 32.89
CA GLN A 128 -89.96 17.91 32.28
C GLN A 128 -91.47 17.86 31.93
N ILE A 129 -92.04 16.68 31.68
CA ILE A 129 -93.48 16.51 31.41
C ILE A 129 -94.33 17.09 32.56
N TYR A 130 -93.89 16.90 33.79
CA TYR A 130 -94.66 17.26 34.99
C TYR A 130 -94.48 18.71 35.43
N LYS A 131 -93.59 19.48 34.75
CA LYS A 131 -93.29 20.88 35.09
C LYS A 131 -94.50 21.81 35.00
N HIS A 132 -95.42 21.51 34.09
CA HIS A 132 -96.54 22.39 33.75
C HIS A 132 -97.82 22.11 34.56
N ILE A 133 -97.81 21.14 35.49
CA ILE A 133 -98.97 20.80 36.31
C ILE A 133 -99.02 21.76 37.51
N PRO A 134 -100.02 22.66 37.59
CA PRO A 134 -100.14 23.57 38.72
C PRO A 134 -100.67 22.84 39.96
N ARG A 135 -100.35 23.35 41.16
CA ARG A 135 -100.96 22.84 42.40
C ARG A 135 -102.41 23.28 42.46
N LEU A 136 -103.31 22.38 42.86
CA LEU A 136 -104.74 22.70 42.92
C LEU A 136 -105.02 23.85 43.90
N GLY A 137 -104.28 23.91 45.01
CA GLY A 137 -104.36 25.02 45.97
C GLY A 137 -103.93 26.38 45.39
N SER A 138 -103.11 26.41 44.34
CA SER A 138 -102.68 27.69 43.71
C SER A 138 -103.65 28.22 42.67
N VAL A 139 -104.50 27.37 42.08
CA VAL A 139 -105.43 27.75 40.99
C VAL A 139 -106.86 27.96 41.48
N LEU A 140 -107.25 27.32 42.57
CA LEU A 140 -108.62 27.35 43.08
C LEU A 140 -108.87 28.43 44.16
N HIS A 141 -107.88 29.26 44.48
CA HIS A 141 -108.00 30.30 45.51
C HIS A 141 -107.79 31.71 44.95
N GLU A 142 -108.79 32.59 45.12
CA GLU A 142 -108.70 34.05 44.98
C GLU A 142 -108.59 34.69 46.38
N ASP A 143 -107.47 35.35 46.66
CA ASP A 143 -107.19 36.36 47.70
C ASP A 143 -108.03 36.42 48.99
N HIS A 144 -107.94 35.44 49.89
CA HIS A 144 -108.19 35.66 51.33
C HIS A 144 -107.06 35.08 52.19
N GLY A 145 -106.35 35.95 52.91
CA GLY A 145 -104.98 35.74 53.39
C GLY A 145 -104.78 34.72 54.51
N GLY A 146 -103.62 34.03 54.44
CA GLY A 146 -102.99 33.31 55.55
C GLY A 146 -102.40 31.92 55.24
N PHE A 147 -101.29 31.85 54.47
CA PHE A 147 -100.37 30.70 54.25
C PHE A 147 -100.94 29.45 53.51
N GLN A 148 -100.20 28.68 52.69
CA GLN A 148 -98.76 28.41 52.47
C GLN A 148 -98.39 28.60 50.98
N VAL A 149 -97.19 29.09 50.65
CA VAL A 149 -96.67 29.06 49.26
C VAL A 149 -96.49 27.59 48.87
N PHE A 150 -97.40 27.04 48.08
CA PHE A 150 -97.24 25.69 47.57
C PHE A 150 -96.02 25.65 46.64
N ARG A 151 -95.02 24.83 46.98
CA ARG A 151 -93.97 24.48 46.01
C ARG A 151 -94.63 23.83 44.80
N THR A 152 -94.08 24.05 43.61
CA THR A 152 -94.61 23.40 42.41
C THR A 152 -94.55 21.88 42.60
N VAL A 153 -95.51 21.15 42.00
CA VAL A 153 -95.51 19.67 42.04
C VAL A 153 -94.14 19.14 41.59
N PHE A 154 -93.58 19.78 40.56
CA PHE A 154 -92.26 19.48 40.01
C PHE A 154 -91.11 19.58 41.03
N ASP A 155 -91.03 20.63 41.83
CA ASP A 155 -89.94 20.79 42.83
C ASP A 155 -89.97 19.71 43.92
N THR A 156 -91.16 19.22 44.26
CA THR A 156 -91.35 18.14 45.22
C THR A 156 -90.99 16.78 44.61
N LEU A 157 -91.34 16.56 43.33
CA LEU A 157 -90.97 15.37 42.59
C LEU A 157 -89.45 15.25 42.37
N CYS A 158 -88.76 16.35 42.03
CA CYS A 158 -87.31 16.34 41.83
C CYS A 158 -86.51 16.03 43.12
N LYS A 159 -87.06 16.33 44.29
CA LYS A 159 -86.42 16.09 45.60
C LYS A 159 -86.81 14.74 46.22
N ASP A 160 -87.64 13.95 45.54
CA ASP A 160 -88.08 12.66 46.04
C ASP A 160 -86.91 11.66 46.07
N SER A 161 -86.67 11.07 47.24
CA SER A 161 -85.54 10.14 47.44
C SER A 161 -85.74 8.81 46.71
N GLU A 162 -86.97 8.35 46.51
CA GLU A 162 -87.24 7.07 45.86
C GLU A 162 -87.09 7.16 44.35
N ILE A 163 -87.54 8.27 43.74
CA ILE A 163 -87.35 8.56 42.31
C ILE A 163 -85.85 8.66 41.99
N ASN A 164 -85.10 9.42 42.79
CA ASN A 164 -83.65 9.57 42.62
C ASN A 164 -82.90 8.25 42.84
N SER A 165 -83.27 7.47 43.86
CA SER A 165 -82.67 6.14 44.10
C SER A 165 -82.94 5.18 42.95
N SER A 166 -84.14 5.22 42.33
CA SER A 166 -84.47 4.39 41.18
C SER A 166 -83.62 4.74 39.97
N PHE A 167 -83.37 6.03 39.73
CA PHE A 167 -82.50 6.48 38.64
C PHE A 167 -81.02 6.14 38.87
N VAL A 168 -80.52 6.27 40.10
CA VAL A 168 -79.14 5.84 40.45
C VAL A 168 -78.96 4.35 40.18
N GLY A 169 -79.93 3.50 40.55
CA GLY A 169 -79.89 2.06 40.26
C GLY A 169 -79.89 1.72 38.76
N ILE A 170 -80.47 2.58 37.91
CA ILE A 170 -80.36 2.46 36.44
C ILE A 170 -78.92 2.78 35.99
N LEU A 171 -78.32 3.85 36.49
CA LEU A 171 -76.96 4.25 36.12
C LEU A 171 -75.89 3.24 36.59
N GLU A 172 -76.06 2.65 37.77
CA GLU A 172 -75.20 1.57 38.28
C GLU A 172 -75.28 0.32 37.39
N GLY A 173 -76.48 -0.05 36.95
CA GLY A 173 -76.68 -1.16 36.03
C GLY A 173 -76.03 -0.95 34.67
N VAL A 174 -76.18 0.24 34.09
CA VAL A 174 -75.48 0.64 32.86
C VAL A 174 -73.95 0.55 33.06
N SER A 175 -73.44 1.01 34.20
CA SER A 175 -72.01 0.96 34.52
C SER A 175 -71.49 -0.48 34.65
N SER A 176 -72.29 -1.41 35.18
CA SER A 176 -71.95 -2.84 35.23
C SER A 176 -71.85 -3.46 33.83
N VAL A 177 -72.84 -3.20 32.96
CA VAL A 177 -72.81 -3.64 31.55
C VAL A 177 -71.58 -3.06 30.83
N THR A 178 -71.26 -1.80 31.12
CA THR A 178 -70.09 -1.11 30.59
C THR A 178 -68.78 -1.80 30.95
N ALA A 179 -68.62 -2.24 32.21
CA ALA A 179 -67.44 -2.96 32.68
C ALA A 179 -67.29 -4.33 32.00
N GLU A 180 -68.39 -5.01 31.71
CA GLU A 180 -68.39 -6.27 30.98
C GLU A 180 -68.06 -6.09 29.49
N MET A 181 -68.57 -5.05 28.85
CA MET A 181 -68.16 -4.65 27.51
C MET A 181 -66.66 -4.32 27.43
N GLY A 182 -66.11 -3.67 28.45
CA GLY A 182 -64.68 -3.40 28.56
C GLY A 182 -63.81 -4.66 28.65
N ARG A 183 -64.27 -5.69 29.38
CA ARG A 183 -63.59 -7.00 29.44
C ARG A 183 -63.58 -7.69 28.09
N LEU A 184 -64.72 -7.73 27.39
CA LEU A 184 -64.82 -8.32 26.04
C LEU A 184 -63.89 -7.63 25.04
N MET A 185 -63.67 -6.32 25.18
CA MET A 185 -62.72 -5.57 24.37
C MET A 185 -61.27 -5.95 24.67
N ALA A 186 -60.90 -6.03 25.94
CA ALA A 186 -59.55 -6.43 26.34
C ALA A 186 -59.21 -7.85 25.86
N ASP A 187 -60.15 -8.79 25.94
CA ASP A 187 -59.97 -10.15 25.42
C ASP A 187 -59.80 -10.17 23.89
N TRP A 188 -60.56 -9.33 23.19
CA TRP A 188 -60.47 -9.20 21.73
C TRP A 188 -59.15 -8.55 21.29
N GLU A 189 -58.71 -7.49 21.97
CA GLU A 189 -57.41 -6.87 21.74
C GLU A 189 -56.29 -7.87 22.02
N ASN A 190 -56.24 -8.49 23.19
CA ASN A 190 -55.17 -9.45 23.54
C ASN A 190 -55.06 -10.62 22.55
N SER A 191 -56.19 -11.08 22.02
CA SER A 191 -56.22 -12.22 21.10
C SER A 191 -55.74 -11.88 19.68
N TYR A 192 -55.89 -10.62 19.24
CA TYR A 192 -55.72 -10.25 17.83
C TYR A 192 -54.80 -9.07 17.55
N LYS A 193 -54.33 -8.37 18.60
CA LYS A 193 -53.42 -7.23 18.53
C LYS A 193 -52.14 -7.48 17.73
N SER A 194 -51.61 -8.70 17.79
CA SER A 194 -50.43 -9.10 17.00
C SER A 194 -50.64 -9.02 15.49
N ILE A 195 -51.88 -8.97 15.00
CA ILE A 195 -52.18 -8.96 13.57
C ILE A 195 -51.99 -7.56 12.98
N TRP A 196 -52.31 -6.48 13.71
CA TRP A 196 -52.28 -5.10 13.22
C TRP A 196 -51.21 -4.18 13.84
N GLU A 197 -50.56 -4.57 14.95
CA GLU A 197 -49.46 -3.78 15.53
C GLU A 197 -48.14 -3.88 14.75
N ALA A 198 -47.93 -4.99 14.04
CA ALA A 198 -46.70 -5.19 13.30
C ALA A 198 -46.70 -4.35 12.02
N ASP A 199 -45.70 -3.47 11.89
CA ASP A 199 -45.41 -2.78 10.64
C ASP A 199 -45.07 -3.81 9.57
N LYS A 200 -45.94 -3.89 8.57
CA LYS A 200 -45.89 -4.90 7.53
C LYS A 200 -44.63 -4.77 6.68
N ASP A 201 -44.16 -3.55 6.42
CA ASP A 201 -43.03 -3.30 5.54
C ASP A 201 -41.71 -3.65 6.24
N ILE A 202 -41.56 -3.23 7.50
CA ILE A 202 -40.37 -3.56 8.31
C ILE A 202 -40.23 -5.08 8.49
N PHE A 203 -41.35 -5.78 8.70
CA PHE A 203 -41.35 -7.23 8.87
C PHE A 203 -40.91 -7.96 7.58
N ILE A 204 -41.41 -7.53 6.42
CA ILE A 204 -41.05 -8.10 5.12
C ILE A 204 -39.57 -7.83 4.78
N THR A 205 -39.05 -6.64 5.09
CA THR A 205 -37.63 -6.33 4.91
C THR A 205 -36.74 -7.25 5.75
N ARG A 206 -37.05 -7.44 7.04
CA ARG A 206 -36.28 -8.36 7.90
C ARG A 206 -36.31 -9.81 7.39
N MET A 207 -37.45 -10.26 6.86
CA MET A 207 -37.60 -11.59 6.27
C MET A 207 -36.75 -11.75 4.99
N LYS A 208 -36.65 -10.70 4.18
CA LYS A 208 -35.78 -10.66 3.00
C LYS A 208 -34.31 -10.78 3.40
N ASP A 209 -33.89 -10.05 4.44
CA ASP A 209 -32.50 -10.04 4.91
C ASP A 209 -32.08 -11.34 5.61
N SER A 210 -33.02 -12.01 6.28
CA SER A 210 -32.73 -13.24 7.06
C SER A 210 -32.74 -14.54 6.24
N ASN A 211 -33.09 -14.48 4.95
CA ASN A 211 -33.16 -15.61 4.01
C ASN A 211 -33.79 -16.90 4.60
N GLN A 212 -34.93 -16.79 5.29
CA GLN A 212 -35.58 -17.92 5.96
C GLN A 212 -36.09 -19.01 4.99
N PRO A 213 -36.14 -20.28 5.42
CA PRO A 213 -36.58 -21.42 4.60
C PRO A 213 -38.05 -21.31 4.19
N LEU A 214 -38.39 -21.90 3.04
CA LEU A 214 -39.72 -21.84 2.42
C LEU A 214 -40.86 -22.26 3.37
N GLU A 215 -40.60 -23.23 4.23
CA GLU A 215 -41.56 -23.77 5.21
C GLU A 215 -41.98 -22.73 6.26
N ALA A 216 -41.09 -21.80 6.60
CA ALA A 216 -41.42 -20.71 7.52
C ALA A 216 -42.38 -19.72 6.84
N VAL A 217 -42.12 -19.36 5.59
CA VAL A 217 -42.97 -18.45 4.80
C VAL A 217 -44.33 -19.09 4.55
N ASP A 218 -44.38 -20.37 4.17
CA ASP A 218 -45.62 -21.12 3.98
C ASP A 218 -46.43 -21.20 5.27
N LYS A 219 -45.79 -21.53 6.40
CA LYS A 219 -46.42 -21.53 7.74
C LYS A 219 -46.98 -20.16 8.14
N HIS A 220 -46.31 -19.06 7.77
CA HIS A 220 -46.81 -17.70 7.98
C HIS A 220 -48.02 -17.39 7.10
N ILE A 221 -48.03 -17.86 5.85
CA ILE A 221 -49.18 -17.72 4.95
C ILE A 221 -50.37 -18.56 5.45
N THR A 222 -50.18 -19.84 5.83
CA THR A 222 -51.26 -20.69 6.36
C THR A 222 -51.83 -20.14 7.69
N LYS A 223 -50.98 -19.56 8.54
CA LYS A 223 -51.43 -18.92 9.80
C LYS A 223 -52.31 -17.70 9.53
N SER A 224 -52.05 -16.96 8.45
CA SER A 224 -52.89 -15.83 8.04
C SER A 224 -54.28 -16.31 7.56
N GLU A 225 -54.35 -17.46 6.89
CA GLU A 225 -55.59 -18.07 6.38
C GLU A 225 -56.50 -18.60 7.50
N CYS A 226 -55.94 -19.25 8.51
CA CYS A 226 -56.71 -19.75 9.66
C CYS A 226 -57.41 -18.62 10.47
N SER A 227 -56.96 -17.37 10.32
CA SER A 227 -57.60 -16.20 10.92
C SER A 227 -58.76 -15.63 10.09
N ILE A 228 -58.88 -15.97 8.80
CA ILE A 228 -59.87 -15.42 7.86
C ILE A 228 -61.24 -16.07 8.04
N THR A 229 -61.30 -17.34 8.45
CA THR A 229 -62.54 -18.13 8.49
C THR A 229 -63.49 -17.79 9.64
N LYS A 230 -63.09 -16.97 10.62
CA LYS A 230 -63.89 -16.72 11.85
C LYS A 230 -64.13 -15.25 12.23
N LYS A 231 -63.74 -14.25 11.42
CA LYS A 231 -63.69 -12.84 11.91
C LYS A 231 -64.20 -11.75 10.97
N LYS A 232 -64.50 -10.59 11.60
CA LYS A 232 -65.10 -9.37 11.02
C LYS A 232 -64.32 -8.84 9.80
N LYS A 233 -65.04 -8.23 8.84
CA LYS A 233 -64.57 -7.76 7.52
C LYS A 233 -63.21 -7.04 7.51
N ALA A 234 -62.96 -6.16 8.48
CA ALA A 234 -61.71 -5.39 8.57
C ALA A 234 -60.46 -6.26 8.83
N LEU A 235 -60.60 -7.32 9.64
CA LEU A 235 -59.48 -8.22 9.93
C LEU A 235 -59.18 -9.13 8.73
N VAL A 236 -60.21 -9.48 7.95
CA VAL A 236 -60.07 -10.23 6.70
C VAL A 236 -59.31 -9.41 5.66
N GLU A 237 -59.59 -8.11 5.52
CA GLU A 237 -58.81 -7.21 4.66
C GLU A 237 -57.34 -7.15 5.08
N HIS A 238 -57.06 -7.09 6.39
CA HIS A 238 -55.69 -7.08 6.90
C HIS A 238 -54.93 -8.39 6.64
N CYS A 239 -55.59 -9.54 6.82
CA CYS A 239 -55.01 -10.84 6.50
C CYS A 239 -54.76 -11.00 4.99
N LYS A 240 -55.67 -10.49 4.13
CA LYS A 240 -55.48 -10.46 2.67
C LYS A 240 -54.30 -9.57 2.28
N GLU A 241 -54.07 -8.46 2.97
CA GLU A 241 -52.91 -7.60 2.71
C GLU A 241 -51.59 -8.28 3.09
N TRP A 242 -51.55 -8.97 4.23
CA TRP A 242 -50.41 -9.81 4.62
C TRP A 242 -50.14 -10.91 3.60
N GLN A 243 -51.19 -11.61 3.17
CA GLN A 243 -51.11 -12.65 2.16
C GLN A 243 -50.50 -12.11 0.87
N ARG A 244 -50.99 -10.96 0.37
CA ARG A 244 -50.43 -10.29 -0.82
C ARG A 244 -48.94 -9.96 -0.67
N LYS A 245 -48.53 -9.38 0.46
CA LYS A 245 -47.10 -9.04 0.69
C LYS A 245 -46.22 -10.29 0.77
N PHE A 246 -46.69 -11.38 1.36
CA PHE A 246 -45.94 -12.64 1.41
C PHE A 246 -45.85 -13.32 0.04
N THR A 247 -46.93 -13.31 -0.75
CA THR A 247 -46.91 -13.87 -2.11
C THR A 247 -46.07 -13.01 -3.06
N ASP A 248 -46.09 -11.68 -2.93
CA ASP A 248 -45.19 -10.78 -3.68
C ASP A 248 -43.71 -11.06 -3.37
N LEU A 249 -43.36 -11.27 -2.08
CA LEU A 249 -42.01 -11.64 -1.67
C LEU A 249 -41.60 -13.01 -2.21
N LEU A 250 -42.49 -14.00 -2.13
CA LEU A 250 -42.26 -15.34 -2.65
C LEU A 250 -42.05 -15.32 -4.16
N LYS A 251 -42.86 -14.54 -4.89
CA LYS A 251 -42.71 -14.32 -6.34
C LYS A 251 -41.39 -13.65 -6.67
N SER A 252 -41.01 -12.59 -5.96
CA SER A 252 -39.71 -11.93 -6.16
C SER A 252 -38.53 -12.88 -5.94
N LYS A 253 -38.58 -13.71 -4.89
CA LYS A 253 -37.53 -14.71 -4.61
C LYS A 253 -37.48 -15.79 -5.69
N ALA A 254 -38.64 -16.33 -6.10
CA ALA A 254 -38.72 -17.35 -7.13
C ALA A 254 -38.20 -16.84 -8.47
N LEU A 255 -38.60 -15.63 -8.88
CA LEU A 255 -38.11 -15.01 -10.11
C LEU A 255 -36.62 -14.69 -10.02
N SER A 256 -36.12 -14.18 -8.90
CA SER A 256 -34.68 -13.92 -8.75
C SER A 256 -33.85 -15.18 -8.92
N GLU A 257 -34.24 -16.29 -8.27
CA GLU A 257 -33.56 -17.58 -8.41
C GLU A 257 -33.64 -18.12 -9.85
N LEU A 258 -34.81 -18.02 -10.49
CA LEU A 258 -35.01 -18.42 -11.89
C LEU A 258 -34.09 -17.63 -12.84
N HIS A 259 -34.08 -16.29 -12.73
CA HIS A 259 -33.23 -15.43 -13.57
C HIS A 259 -31.75 -15.70 -13.32
N GLN A 260 -31.33 -15.88 -12.07
CA GLN A 260 -29.93 -16.22 -11.76
C GLN A 260 -29.50 -17.51 -12.45
N MET A 261 -30.35 -18.55 -12.45
CA MET A 261 -30.05 -19.80 -13.17
C MET A 261 -29.99 -19.59 -14.68
N LEU A 262 -30.93 -18.84 -15.26
CA LEU A 262 -30.93 -18.57 -16.70
C LEU A 262 -29.70 -17.76 -17.14
N THR A 263 -29.37 -16.70 -16.41
CA THR A 263 -28.19 -15.87 -16.65
C THR A 263 -26.89 -16.66 -16.47
N PHE A 264 -26.84 -17.57 -15.48
CA PHE A 264 -25.72 -18.49 -15.30
C PHE A 264 -25.49 -19.34 -16.56
N PHE A 265 -26.53 -19.93 -17.15
CA PHE A 265 -26.38 -20.73 -18.37
C PHE A 265 -25.96 -19.88 -19.57
N GLU A 266 -26.52 -18.69 -19.74
CA GLU A 266 -26.23 -17.82 -20.90
C GLU A 266 -24.80 -17.25 -20.84
N LEU A 267 -24.39 -16.67 -19.71
CA LEU A 267 -23.05 -16.09 -19.57
C LEU A 267 -21.97 -17.16 -19.65
N ASN A 268 -22.15 -18.29 -18.94
CA ASN A 268 -21.16 -19.36 -18.96
C ASN A 268 -21.12 -20.07 -20.32
N SER A 269 -22.23 -20.17 -21.06
CA SER A 269 -22.21 -20.75 -22.42
C SER A 269 -21.36 -19.91 -23.37
N LEU A 270 -21.37 -18.58 -23.23
CA LEU A 270 -20.48 -17.69 -23.99
C LEU A 270 -19.01 -17.90 -23.61
N LEU A 271 -18.70 -17.89 -22.30
CA LEU A 271 -17.33 -18.07 -21.81
C LEU A 271 -16.73 -19.44 -22.16
N ILE A 272 -17.55 -20.48 -22.18
CA ILE A 272 -17.13 -21.84 -22.56
C ILE A 272 -16.85 -21.92 -24.08
N LYS A 273 -17.45 -21.08 -24.90
CA LYS A 273 -17.22 -21.07 -26.37
C LYS A 273 -15.94 -20.34 -26.77
N GLU A 274 -15.38 -19.50 -25.90
CA GLU A 274 -14.09 -18.86 -26.15
C GLU A 274 -12.95 -19.87 -26.05
N LEU A 275 -12.12 -19.91 -27.09
CA LEU A 275 -10.95 -20.77 -27.20
C LEU A 275 -9.73 -20.07 -26.56
N PRO A 276 -8.99 -20.77 -25.68
CA PRO A 276 -7.80 -20.19 -25.06
C PRO A 276 -6.69 -20.02 -26.09
N ASN A 277 -6.10 -18.82 -26.17
CA ASN A 277 -5.03 -18.51 -27.11
C ASN A 277 -3.64 -18.59 -26.48
N ASN A 278 -3.56 -18.50 -25.16
CA ASN A 278 -2.31 -18.57 -24.40
C ASN A 278 -2.42 -19.58 -23.24
N LEU A 279 -1.27 -19.91 -22.65
CA LEU A 279 -1.15 -20.95 -21.63
C LEU A 279 -1.85 -20.59 -20.31
N GLU A 280 -1.93 -19.29 -19.99
CA GLU A 280 -2.66 -18.78 -18.83
C GLU A 280 -4.18 -18.94 -19.02
N GLU A 281 -4.73 -18.52 -20.17
CA GLU A 281 -6.14 -18.74 -20.52
C GLU A 281 -6.48 -20.24 -20.62
N LEU A 282 -5.53 -21.08 -21.05
CA LEU A 282 -5.72 -22.53 -21.08
C LEU A 282 -5.90 -23.08 -19.66
N SER A 283 -5.04 -22.69 -18.72
CA SER A 283 -5.12 -23.13 -17.32
C SER A 283 -6.40 -22.64 -16.63
N ALA A 284 -6.74 -21.36 -16.80
CA ALA A 284 -7.96 -20.76 -16.27
C ALA A 284 -9.21 -21.38 -16.91
N GLY A 285 -9.16 -21.64 -18.22
CA GLY A 285 -10.25 -22.26 -18.97
C GLY A 285 -10.52 -23.71 -18.56
N ILE A 286 -9.49 -24.48 -18.19
CA ILE A 286 -9.64 -25.84 -17.65
C ILE A 286 -10.26 -25.78 -16.25
N ALA A 287 -9.73 -24.94 -15.35
CA ALA A 287 -10.24 -24.80 -13.99
C ALA A 287 -11.70 -24.31 -13.96
N LEU A 288 -12.04 -23.35 -14.81
CA LEU A 288 -13.41 -22.85 -14.97
C LEU A 288 -14.36 -23.98 -15.38
N ARG A 289 -14.00 -24.77 -16.41
CA ARG A 289 -14.85 -25.87 -16.89
C ARG A 289 -14.98 -27.01 -15.87
N GLU A 290 -13.96 -27.29 -15.07
CA GLU A 290 -14.05 -28.24 -13.94
C GLU A 290 -14.96 -27.72 -12.82
N SER A 291 -14.87 -26.44 -12.49
CA SER A 291 -15.75 -25.81 -11.50
C SER A 291 -17.21 -25.82 -11.97
N LEU A 292 -17.46 -25.45 -13.23
CA LEU A 292 -18.79 -25.46 -13.83
C LEU A 292 -19.36 -26.87 -13.92
N ALA A 293 -18.53 -27.88 -14.22
CA ALA A 293 -18.96 -29.28 -14.19
C ALA A 293 -19.44 -29.71 -12.79
N LYS A 294 -18.75 -29.27 -11.72
CA LYS A 294 -19.18 -29.53 -10.32
C LYS A 294 -20.43 -28.75 -9.94
N GLU A 295 -20.56 -27.50 -10.37
CA GLU A 295 -21.75 -26.70 -10.04
C GLU A 295 -23.00 -27.25 -10.74
N CYS A 296 -22.86 -27.71 -11.99
CA CYS A 296 -23.94 -28.35 -12.75
C CYS A 296 -24.43 -29.68 -12.18
N THR A 297 -23.63 -30.41 -11.37
CA THR A 297 -24.14 -31.62 -10.70
C THR A 297 -25.08 -31.28 -9.54
N THR A 298 -24.88 -30.13 -8.90
CA THR A 298 -25.71 -29.65 -7.77
C THR A 298 -26.91 -28.81 -8.20
N MET A 299 -26.87 -28.19 -9.39
CA MET A 299 -27.94 -27.35 -9.92
C MET A 299 -29.34 -28.02 -10.01
N PRO A 300 -29.48 -29.30 -10.44
CA PRO A 300 -30.78 -29.98 -10.48
C PRO A 300 -31.51 -30.01 -9.14
N GLU A 301 -30.78 -30.08 -8.02
CA GLU A 301 -31.37 -30.09 -6.68
C GLU A 301 -32.09 -28.77 -6.36
N ARG A 302 -31.71 -27.67 -7.01
CA ARG A 302 -32.32 -26.35 -6.84
C ARG A 302 -33.63 -26.19 -7.62
N PHE A 303 -33.88 -27.02 -8.63
CA PHE A 303 -35.12 -26.97 -9.42
C PHE A 303 -36.34 -27.40 -8.59
N LEU A 304 -36.17 -28.36 -7.66
CA LEU A 304 -37.28 -28.87 -6.85
C LEU A 304 -37.82 -27.82 -5.87
N PRO A 305 -37.00 -27.10 -5.07
CA PRO A 305 -37.46 -25.97 -4.26
C PRO A 305 -38.13 -24.88 -5.10
N LEU A 306 -37.58 -24.56 -6.28
CA LEU A 306 -38.14 -23.54 -7.17
C LEU A 306 -39.53 -23.93 -7.68
N ARG A 307 -39.71 -25.17 -8.15
CA ARG A 307 -41.03 -25.71 -8.54
C ARG A 307 -42.03 -25.66 -7.40
N LYS A 308 -41.59 -25.96 -6.16
CA LYS A 308 -42.44 -25.83 -4.97
C LYS A 308 -42.87 -24.38 -4.71
N MET A 309 -41.99 -23.39 -4.92
CA MET A 309 -42.34 -21.97 -4.79
C MET A 309 -43.44 -21.56 -5.77
N PHE A 310 -43.31 -21.93 -7.05
CA PHE A 310 -44.31 -21.64 -8.07
C PHE A 310 -45.63 -22.38 -7.81
N ALA A 311 -45.59 -23.63 -7.34
CA ALA A 311 -46.79 -24.37 -6.94
C ALA A 311 -47.50 -23.74 -5.73
N THR A 312 -46.75 -23.17 -4.78
CA THR A 312 -47.33 -22.41 -3.66
C THR A 312 -47.95 -21.09 -4.13
N LEU A 313 -47.34 -20.39 -5.11
CA LEU A 313 -47.93 -19.18 -5.70
C LEU A 313 -49.26 -19.47 -6.43
N GLU A 314 -49.32 -20.58 -7.16
CA GLU A 314 -50.53 -21.03 -7.86
C GLU A 314 -51.69 -21.34 -6.89
N LYS A 315 -51.38 -21.95 -5.73
CA LYS A 315 -52.36 -22.20 -4.66
C LYS A 315 -52.98 -20.92 -4.08
N PHE A 316 -52.31 -19.77 -4.19
CA PHE A 316 -52.77 -18.49 -3.62
C PHE A 316 -53.30 -17.51 -4.70
N ASP A 317 -53.81 -18.04 -5.81
CA ASP A 317 -54.44 -17.27 -6.91
C ASP A 317 -53.53 -16.23 -7.60
N MET A 318 -52.20 -16.31 -7.41
CA MET A 318 -51.25 -15.59 -8.25
C MET A 318 -50.88 -16.44 -9.45
N GLN A 319 -51.57 -16.24 -10.56
CA GLN A 319 -51.22 -16.87 -11.84
C GLN A 319 -49.82 -16.37 -12.28
N PRO A 320 -48.82 -17.26 -12.40
CA PRO A 320 -47.55 -16.92 -13.01
C PRO A 320 -47.77 -16.49 -14.46
N THR A 321 -46.94 -15.59 -14.98
CA THR A 321 -47.03 -15.18 -16.38
C THR A 321 -46.69 -16.37 -17.28
N GLU A 322 -47.29 -16.46 -18.48
CA GLU A 322 -47.01 -17.53 -19.45
C GLU A 322 -45.49 -17.67 -19.74
N GLN A 323 -44.77 -16.54 -19.80
CA GLN A 323 -43.31 -16.49 -19.93
C GLN A 323 -42.54 -17.08 -18.73
N GLU A 324 -43.03 -16.87 -17.50
CA GLU A 324 -42.40 -17.39 -16.28
C GLU A 324 -42.50 -18.91 -16.22
N MET A 325 -43.63 -19.46 -16.69
CA MET A 325 -43.85 -20.90 -16.82
C MET A 325 -42.98 -21.49 -17.94
N GLU A 326 -42.93 -20.84 -19.10
CA GLU A 326 -42.04 -21.24 -20.21
C GLU A 326 -40.58 -21.31 -19.75
N TRP A 327 -40.10 -20.30 -19.02
CA TRP A 327 -38.76 -20.31 -18.45
C TRP A 327 -38.52 -21.48 -17.49
N LEU A 328 -39.47 -21.74 -16.58
CA LEU A 328 -39.35 -22.84 -15.62
C LEU A 328 -39.33 -24.22 -16.30
N TYR A 329 -40.13 -24.43 -17.35
CA TYR A 329 -40.08 -25.67 -18.14
C TYR A 329 -38.83 -25.77 -19.01
N SER A 330 -38.31 -24.63 -19.49
CA SER A 330 -37.09 -24.60 -20.31
C SER A 330 -35.80 -24.86 -19.53
N LEU A 331 -35.81 -24.76 -18.19
CA LEU A 331 -34.60 -24.89 -17.35
C LEU A 331 -33.89 -26.25 -17.53
N GLU A 332 -34.64 -27.35 -17.57
CA GLU A 332 -34.07 -28.69 -17.74
C GLU A 332 -33.43 -28.83 -19.13
N ASN A 333 -34.10 -28.31 -20.15
CA ASN A 333 -33.57 -28.30 -21.52
C ASN A 333 -32.34 -27.39 -21.65
N LYS A 334 -32.37 -26.18 -21.05
CA LYS A 334 -31.21 -25.27 -21.00
C LYS A 334 -30.01 -25.89 -20.27
N LEU A 335 -30.25 -26.62 -19.17
CA LEU A 335 -29.20 -27.37 -18.48
C LEU A 335 -28.63 -28.49 -19.37
N GLU A 336 -29.48 -29.25 -20.06
CA GLU A 336 -29.04 -30.31 -20.97
C GLU A 336 -28.22 -29.76 -22.15
N CYS A 337 -28.67 -28.66 -22.77
CA CYS A 337 -27.91 -27.93 -23.78
C CYS A 337 -26.57 -27.43 -23.23
N PHE A 338 -26.54 -26.84 -22.03
CA PHE A 338 -25.31 -26.36 -21.41
C PHE A 338 -24.33 -27.49 -21.10
N LEU A 339 -24.81 -28.64 -20.60
CA LEU A 339 -23.97 -29.82 -20.36
C LEU A 339 -23.35 -30.36 -21.66
N LYS A 340 -24.11 -30.31 -22.76
CA LYS A 340 -23.60 -30.67 -24.09
C LYS A 340 -22.51 -29.69 -24.55
N ASP A 341 -22.77 -28.39 -24.49
CA ASP A 341 -21.81 -27.33 -24.82
C ASP A 341 -20.52 -27.46 -23.98
N LEU A 342 -20.66 -27.74 -22.67
CA LEU A 342 -19.55 -27.93 -21.74
C LEU A 342 -18.72 -29.17 -22.08
N LYS A 343 -19.37 -30.27 -22.51
CA LYS A 343 -18.68 -31.49 -22.94
C LYS A 343 -17.90 -31.28 -24.24
N GLU A 344 -18.53 -30.65 -25.24
CA GLU A 344 -17.89 -30.33 -26.52
C GLU A 344 -16.70 -29.37 -26.33
N SER A 345 -16.88 -28.33 -25.53
CA SER A 345 -15.82 -27.38 -25.21
C SER A 345 -14.68 -28.01 -24.41
N ASN A 346 -14.98 -28.90 -23.46
CA ASN A 346 -13.93 -29.66 -22.76
C ASN A 346 -13.09 -30.50 -23.73
N LEU A 347 -13.70 -31.15 -24.71
CA LEU A 347 -12.96 -31.89 -25.74
C LEU A 347 -12.04 -30.96 -26.55
N LEU A 348 -12.54 -29.79 -26.97
CA LEU A 348 -11.76 -28.80 -27.71
C LEU A 348 -10.59 -28.24 -26.89
N VAL A 349 -10.81 -27.94 -25.61
CA VAL A 349 -9.75 -27.47 -24.71
C VAL A 349 -8.71 -28.56 -24.45
N GLN A 350 -9.10 -29.83 -24.31
CA GLN A 350 -8.15 -30.94 -24.19
C GLN A 350 -7.35 -31.14 -25.48
N GLN A 351 -7.97 -30.99 -26.65
CA GLN A 351 -7.25 -31.00 -27.94
C GLN A 351 -6.25 -29.86 -28.02
N LYS A 352 -6.67 -28.61 -27.72
CA LYS A 352 -5.77 -27.45 -27.68
C LYS A 352 -4.66 -27.59 -26.65
N LYS A 353 -4.92 -28.22 -25.51
CA LYS A 353 -3.90 -28.57 -24.51
C LYS A 353 -2.83 -29.48 -25.10
N MET A 354 -3.22 -30.49 -25.87
CA MET A 354 -2.26 -31.38 -26.55
C MET A 354 -1.50 -30.65 -27.65
N ASP A 355 -2.17 -29.83 -28.47
CA ASP A 355 -1.53 -29.02 -29.53
C ASP A 355 -0.50 -28.05 -28.94
N MET A 356 -0.86 -27.32 -27.88
CA MET A 356 0.03 -26.40 -27.18
C MET A 356 1.20 -27.13 -26.52
N LYS A 357 0.98 -28.33 -25.97
CA LYS A 357 2.06 -29.17 -25.42
C LYS A 357 3.05 -29.60 -26.51
N VAL A 358 2.56 -30.06 -27.66
CA VAL A 358 3.42 -30.43 -28.81
C VAL A 358 4.16 -29.21 -29.36
N SER A 359 3.48 -28.06 -29.46
CA SER A 359 4.12 -26.81 -29.89
C SER A 359 5.23 -26.38 -28.94
N LEU A 360 5.00 -26.46 -27.62
CA LEU A 360 6.00 -26.13 -26.60
C LEU A 360 7.19 -27.09 -26.63
N GLN A 361 6.96 -28.38 -26.87
CA GLN A 361 8.04 -29.36 -27.04
C GLN A 361 8.90 -29.06 -28.28
N ASN A 362 8.27 -28.71 -29.40
CA ASN A 362 8.97 -28.29 -30.61
C ASN A 362 9.75 -26.99 -30.40
N GLU A 363 9.19 -26.03 -29.65
CA GLU A 363 9.87 -24.78 -29.29
C GLU A 363 11.06 -25.03 -28.36
N LEU A 364 10.93 -25.95 -27.40
CA LEU A 364 12.01 -26.37 -26.51
C LEU A 364 13.16 -27.02 -27.29
N GLU A 365 12.86 -27.89 -28.25
CA GLU A 365 13.87 -28.55 -29.09
C GLU A 365 14.58 -27.53 -29.99
N ARG A 366 13.83 -26.62 -30.64
CA ARG A 366 14.38 -25.52 -31.45
C ARG A 366 15.26 -24.60 -30.61
N PHE A 367 14.83 -24.24 -29.41
CA PHE A 367 15.58 -23.39 -28.51
C PHE A 367 16.87 -24.07 -28.04
N SER A 368 16.81 -25.37 -27.71
CA SER A 368 17.99 -26.14 -27.32
C SER A 368 19.03 -26.16 -28.46
N HIS A 369 18.58 -26.41 -29.70
CA HIS A 369 19.45 -26.36 -30.87
C HIS A 369 20.02 -24.96 -31.15
N HIS A 370 19.22 -23.91 -30.93
CA HIS A 370 19.68 -22.51 -31.03
C HIS A 370 20.78 -22.20 -30.01
N VAL A 371 20.62 -22.61 -28.74
CA VAL A 371 21.63 -22.42 -27.69
C VAL A 371 22.92 -23.16 -28.02
N GLU A 372 22.83 -24.40 -28.53
CA GLU A 372 23.98 -25.18 -29.00
C GLU A 372 24.70 -24.48 -30.17
N ASN A 373 23.96 -23.98 -31.16
CA ASN A 373 24.53 -23.28 -32.31
C ASN A 373 25.20 -21.96 -31.90
N LEU A 374 24.56 -21.19 -31.01
CA LEU A 374 25.12 -19.95 -30.49
C LEU A 374 26.44 -20.22 -29.73
N ARG A 375 26.49 -21.30 -28.96
CA ARG A 375 27.71 -21.75 -28.28
C ARG A 375 28.82 -22.06 -29.27
N GLN A 376 28.51 -22.78 -30.37
CA GLN A 376 29.50 -23.07 -31.41
C GLN A 376 29.99 -21.81 -32.11
N GLU A 377 29.09 -20.90 -32.52
CA GLU A 377 29.45 -19.61 -33.12
C GLU A 377 30.36 -18.80 -32.18
N PHE A 378 30.02 -18.76 -30.89
CA PHE A 378 30.83 -18.09 -29.87
C PHE A 378 32.22 -18.70 -29.74
N ILE A 379 32.35 -20.03 -29.75
CA ILE A 379 33.64 -20.72 -29.68
C ILE A 379 34.50 -20.40 -30.91
N GLU A 380 33.94 -20.46 -32.12
CA GLU A 380 34.68 -20.16 -33.36
C GLU A 380 35.22 -18.73 -33.38
N VAL A 381 34.36 -17.76 -33.03
CA VAL A 381 34.73 -16.35 -32.94
C VAL A 381 35.79 -16.13 -31.87
N THR A 382 35.66 -16.80 -30.73
CA THR A 382 36.62 -16.72 -29.64
C THR A 382 37.98 -17.29 -30.04
N LEU A 383 38.02 -18.45 -30.71
CA LEU A 383 39.25 -19.05 -31.23
C LEU A 383 39.96 -18.13 -32.23
N TRP A 384 39.20 -17.54 -33.16
CA TRP A 384 39.74 -16.57 -34.11
C TRP A 384 40.31 -15.34 -33.40
N ALA A 385 39.59 -14.80 -32.42
CA ALA A 385 40.02 -13.66 -31.62
C ALA A 385 41.34 -13.94 -30.89
N PHE A 386 41.46 -15.11 -30.25
CA PHE A 386 42.68 -15.50 -29.56
C PHE A 386 43.85 -15.72 -30.53
N ASP A 387 43.64 -16.33 -31.70
CA ASP A 387 44.69 -16.48 -32.71
C ASP A 387 45.26 -15.12 -33.16
N LYS A 388 44.39 -14.12 -33.33
CA LYS A 388 44.79 -12.73 -33.62
C LYS A 388 45.56 -12.07 -32.47
N ILE A 389 45.11 -12.24 -31.22
CA ILE A 389 45.83 -11.73 -30.03
C ILE A 389 47.24 -12.33 -29.96
N ILE A 390 47.35 -13.64 -30.17
CA ILE A 390 48.62 -14.37 -30.14
C ILE A 390 49.56 -13.92 -31.28
N TYR A 391 49.01 -13.71 -32.48
CA TYR A 391 49.76 -13.19 -33.60
C TYR A 391 50.40 -11.83 -33.26
N ILE A 392 49.70 -10.93 -32.58
CA ILE A 392 50.26 -9.64 -32.15
C ILE A 392 51.43 -9.83 -31.19
N PHE A 393 51.22 -10.61 -30.11
CA PHE A 393 52.26 -10.81 -29.10
C PHE A 393 53.50 -11.50 -29.66
N SER A 394 53.34 -12.37 -30.67
CA SER A 394 54.46 -13.08 -31.31
C SER A 394 55.15 -12.27 -32.42
N PHE A 395 54.40 -11.51 -33.23
CA PHE A 395 54.94 -10.64 -34.27
C PHE A 395 55.77 -9.49 -33.66
N SER A 396 55.30 -8.93 -32.54
CA SER A 396 56.01 -7.88 -31.78
C SER A 396 57.43 -8.28 -31.33
N MET A 397 57.75 -9.57 -31.24
CA MET A 397 59.09 -10.03 -30.82
C MET A 397 60.07 -10.29 -31.97
N LYS A 398 59.59 -10.55 -33.20
CA LYS A 398 60.46 -10.92 -34.34
C LYS A 398 61.10 -9.73 -35.06
N SER A 399 60.57 -8.51 -34.89
CA SER A 399 61.07 -7.29 -35.55
C SER A 399 62.22 -6.61 -34.78
N GLY A 400 62.98 -7.34 -33.96
CA GLY A 400 63.71 -6.76 -32.82
C GLY A 400 62.74 -6.56 -31.65
N ILE A 401 63.24 -6.50 -30.41
CA ILE A 401 62.43 -6.40 -29.18
C ILE A 401 61.63 -5.08 -29.19
N THR A 402 60.55 -5.07 -29.95
CA THR A 402 59.75 -3.90 -30.31
C THR A 402 58.32 -4.26 -29.95
N GLY A 403 58.01 -4.00 -28.69
CA GLY A 403 56.64 -3.74 -28.30
C GLY A 403 56.12 -2.56 -29.10
N LEU A 404 55.57 -2.78 -30.30
CA LEU A 404 54.52 -2.01 -30.96
C LEU A 404 54.15 -2.64 -32.32
N PRO A 405 52.86 -2.56 -32.72
CA PRO A 405 52.49 -2.71 -34.11
C PRO A 405 53.14 -1.56 -34.88
N VAL A 406 53.96 -1.88 -35.88
CA VAL A 406 54.11 -1.02 -37.06
C VAL A 406 52.69 -0.63 -37.49
N GLN A 407 52.46 0.60 -37.94
CA GLN A 407 51.23 1.02 -38.62
C GLN A 407 50.99 0.10 -39.84
N SER A 408 50.50 -1.10 -39.56
CA SER A 408 50.09 -2.07 -40.54
C SER A 408 48.61 -1.80 -40.77
N LYS A 409 48.22 -1.73 -42.03
CA LYS A 409 46.86 -1.54 -42.56
C LYS A 409 45.77 -2.51 -42.05
N GLY A 410 46.04 -3.31 -41.02
CA GLY A 410 45.02 -4.04 -40.28
C GLY A 410 45.08 -3.64 -38.81
N GLU A 411 44.39 -2.55 -38.45
CA GLU A 411 44.13 -2.27 -37.04
C GLU A 411 43.45 -3.49 -36.44
N LEU A 412 44.02 -4.02 -35.36
CA LEU A 412 43.25 -4.90 -34.49
C LEU A 412 42.14 -4.03 -33.91
N ASP A 413 40.95 -4.18 -34.47
CA ASP A 413 39.83 -3.36 -34.08
C ASP A 413 39.33 -3.88 -32.73
N ILE A 414 39.95 -3.39 -31.65
CA ILE A 414 39.47 -3.61 -30.28
C ILE A 414 37.98 -3.23 -30.20
N ARG A 415 37.52 -2.30 -31.06
CA ARG A 415 36.10 -1.95 -31.17
C ARG A 415 35.28 -3.10 -31.74
N TRP A 416 35.74 -3.77 -32.81
CA TRP A 416 35.11 -4.99 -33.33
C TRP A 416 34.97 -6.06 -32.24
N ALA A 417 36.01 -6.27 -31.41
CA ALA A 417 35.93 -7.26 -30.33
C ALA A 417 34.85 -6.90 -29.31
N PHE A 418 34.77 -5.63 -28.89
CA PHE A 418 33.70 -5.17 -28.01
C PHE A 418 32.31 -5.22 -28.68
N GLU A 419 32.20 -4.94 -29.98
CA GLU A 419 30.95 -5.00 -30.74
C GLU A 419 30.41 -6.43 -30.83
N VAL A 420 31.27 -7.39 -31.17
CA VAL A 420 30.96 -8.82 -31.17
C VAL A 420 30.51 -9.28 -29.78
N MET A 421 31.21 -8.86 -28.74
CA MET A 421 30.84 -9.17 -27.37
C MET A 421 29.48 -8.60 -26.96
N GLN A 422 29.17 -7.36 -27.37
CA GLN A 422 27.85 -6.78 -27.13
C GLN A 422 26.76 -7.53 -27.90
N ARG A 423 27.02 -7.96 -29.14
CA ARG A 423 26.09 -8.81 -29.90
C ARG A 423 25.76 -10.09 -29.15
N PHE A 424 26.76 -10.85 -28.70
CA PHE A 424 26.54 -12.07 -27.91
C PHE A 424 25.85 -11.80 -26.57
N LYS A 425 26.18 -10.68 -25.91
CA LYS A 425 25.49 -10.28 -24.67
C LYS A 425 24.00 -10.03 -24.89
N ASN A 426 23.65 -9.29 -25.94
CA ASN A 426 22.26 -9.01 -26.27
C ASN A 426 21.51 -10.31 -26.63
N GLN A 427 22.14 -11.19 -27.41
CA GLN A 427 21.55 -12.49 -27.76
C GLN A 427 21.30 -13.35 -26.51
N LEU A 428 22.25 -13.41 -25.57
CA LEU A 428 22.07 -14.13 -24.30
C LEU A 428 20.94 -13.56 -23.45
N GLU A 429 20.76 -12.24 -23.41
CA GLU A 429 19.65 -11.61 -22.66
C GLU A 429 18.28 -11.89 -23.31
N GLU A 430 18.22 -11.95 -24.64
CA GLU A 430 17.02 -12.40 -25.37
C GLU A 430 16.74 -13.88 -25.10
N ASP A 431 17.76 -14.74 -25.20
CA ASP A 431 17.64 -16.17 -24.96
C ASP A 431 17.24 -16.48 -23.51
N LYS A 432 17.71 -15.70 -22.52
CA LYS A 432 17.25 -15.79 -21.12
C LYS A 432 15.76 -15.47 -20.98
N LYS A 433 15.25 -14.46 -21.68
CA LYS A 433 13.80 -14.13 -21.65
C LYS A 433 12.98 -15.24 -22.29
N THR A 434 13.43 -15.76 -23.42
CA THR A 434 12.80 -16.91 -24.11
C THR A 434 12.80 -18.14 -23.19
N ALA A 435 13.92 -18.44 -22.53
CA ALA A 435 14.00 -19.53 -21.56
C ALA A 435 13.04 -19.36 -20.37
N GLN A 436 12.82 -18.13 -19.89
CA GLN A 436 11.82 -17.85 -18.84
C GLN A 436 10.39 -18.06 -19.33
N GLN A 437 10.06 -17.65 -20.57
CA GLN A 437 8.74 -17.88 -21.17
C GLN A 437 8.47 -19.37 -21.38
N ILE A 438 9.44 -20.10 -21.92
CA ILE A 438 9.36 -21.55 -22.09
C ILE A 438 9.20 -22.23 -20.73
N LYS A 439 9.92 -21.76 -19.69
CA LYS A 439 9.79 -22.29 -18.33
C LYS A 439 8.37 -22.20 -17.78
N ILE A 440 7.71 -21.04 -17.92
CA ILE A 440 6.31 -20.86 -17.48
C ILE A 440 5.42 -21.90 -18.16
N GLY A 441 5.63 -22.17 -19.46
CA GLY A 441 4.90 -23.21 -20.17
C GLY A 441 5.21 -24.62 -19.68
N LEU A 442 6.48 -24.94 -19.41
CA LEU A 442 6.89 -26.28 -18.94
C LEU A 442 6.34 -26.59 -17.54
N ASP A 443 6.31 -25.60 -16.65
CA ASP A 443 5.75 -25.72 -15.29
C ASP A 443 4.24 -26.02 -15.33
N ILE A 444 3.49 -25.42 -16.26
CA ILE A 444 2.05 -25.68 -16.45
C ILE A 444 1.78 -27.14 -16.87
N PHE A 445 2.71 -27.77 -17.60
CA PHE A 445 2.58 -29.15 -18.06
C PHE A 445 3.35 -30.16 -17.21
N GLY A 446 4.09 -29.72 -16.19
CA GLY A 446 4.93 -30.57 -15.34
C GLY A 446 6.03 -31.30 -16.11
N ILE A 447 6.57 -30.68 -17.18
CA ILE A 447 7.66 -31.25 -17.97
C ILE A 447 8.99 -30.86 -17.31
N GLU A 448 9.90 -31.83 -17.10
CA GLU A 448 11.21 -31.57 -16.52
C GLU A 448 12.03 -30.59 -17.37
N GLN A 449 12.60 -29.59 -16.71
CA GLN A 449 13.36 -28.53 -17.36
C GLN A 449 14.76 -29.01 -17.79
N PRO A 450 15.18 -28.81 -19.04
CA PRO A 450 16.56 -29.05 -19.43
C PRO A 450 17.50 -28.01 -18.80
N SER A 451 18.66 -28.47 -18.33
CA SER A 451 19.72 -27.61 -17.84
C SER A 451 20.43 -26.95 -19.02
N TYR A 452 20.22 -25.64 -19.23
CA TYR A 452 20.91 -24.84 -20.25
C TYR A 452 22.38 -24.56 -19.89
N LYS A 453 23.19 -25.62 -19.78
CA LYS A 453 24.60 -25.53 -19.38
C LYS A 453 25.43 -24.72 -20.38
N ASP A 454 25.18 -24.88 -21.67
CA ASP A 454 25.90 -24.16 -22.73
C ASP A 454 25.65 -22.64 -22.69
N MET A 455 24.44 -22.22 -22.28
CA MET A 455 24.12 -20.80 -22.08
C MET A 455 24.91 -20.23 -20.90
N GLN A 456 24.95 -20.94 -19.77
CA GLN A 456 25.72 -20.54 -18.58
C GLN A 456 27.23 -20.51 -18.84
N ASP A 457 27.74 -21.48 -19.58
CA ASP A 457 29.15 -21.55 -19.94
C ASP A 457 29.49 -20.40 -20.93
N THR A 458 28.57 -20.02 -21.82
CA THR A 458 28.78 -18.89 -22.75
C THR A 458 28.80 -17.56 -22.03
N GLU A 459 27.93 -17.38 -21.03
CA GLU A 459 27.94 -16.18 -20.18
C GLU A 459 29.26 -16.03 -19.41
N LYS A 460 29.73 -17.11 -18.75
CA LYS A 460 31.02 -17.11 -18.04
C LYS A 460 32.19 -16.82 -18.98
N ASP A 461 32.19 -17.46 -20.15
CA ASP A 461 33.26 -17.30 -21.13
C ASP A 461 33.25 -15.88 -21.74
N LEU A 462 32.07 -15.29 -21.97
CA LEU A 462 31.91 -13.91 -22.41
C LEU A 462 32.41 -12.91 -21.35
N GLU A 463 32.10 -13.12 -20.07
CA GLU A 463 32.65 -12.32 -18.97
C GLU A 463 34.17 -12.38 -18.94
N ASN A 464 34.75 -13.58 -19.03
CA ASN A 464 36.20 -13.76 -19.08
C ASN A 464 36.81 -13.05 -20.31
N LEU A 465 36.19 -13.17 -21.48
CA LEU A 465 36.62 -12.50 -22.71
C LEU A 465 36.57 -10.96 -22.54
N SER A 466 35.61 -10.44 -21.78
CA SER A 466 35.42 -9.00 -21.54
C SER A 466 36.58 -8.41 -20.74
N VAL A 467 36.99 -9.16 -19.71
CA VAL A 467 38.13 -8.82 -18.87
C VAL A 467 39.40 -8.84 -19.72
N ILE A 468 39.53 -9.83 -20.61
CA ILE A 468 40.70 -9.96 -21.50
C ILE A 468 40.84 -8.75 -22.43
N TRP A 469 39.78 -8.42 -23.17
CA TRP A 469 39.81 -7.29 -24.10
C TRP A 469 39.96 -5.94 -23.41
N THR A 470 39.38 -5.77 -22.22
CA THR A 470 39.54 -4.55 -21.42
C THR A 470 40.99 -4.38 -20.95
N LEU A 471 41.62 -5.44 -20.48
CA LEU A 471 43.03 -5.40 -20.08
C LEU A 471 43.95 -5.10 -21.27
N LEU A 472 43.67 -5.66 -22.45
CA LEU A 472 44.41 -5.36 -23.68
C LEU A 472 44.22 -3.91 -24.15
N LYS A 473 43.00 -3.37 -24.04
CA LYS A 473 42.71 -1.95 -24.33
C LYS A 473 43.48 -1.03 -23.39
N ASN A 474 43.39 -1.28 -22.09
CA ASN A 474 44.08 -0.49 -21.07
C ASN A 474 45.60 -0.52 -21.25
N TRP A 475 46.16 -1.69 -21.61
CA TRP A 475 47.58 -1.80 -21.95
C TRP A 475 47.96 -0.96 -23.17
N LYS A 476 47.19 -1.02 -24.26
CA LYS A 476 47.44 -0.22 -25.47
C LYS A 476 47.37 1.29 -25.18
N GLU A 477 46.40 1.72 -24.37
CA GLU A 477 46.22 3.13 -23.99
C GLU A 477 47.36 3.63 -23.09
N LYS A 478 47.69 2.89 -22.02
CA LYS A 478 48.83 3.24 -21.15
C LYS A 478 50.16 3.22 -21.88
N TRP A 479 50.35 2.26 -22.77
CA TRP A 479 51.53 2.23 -23.62
C TRP A 479 51.64 3.48 -24.48
N SER A 480 50.54 3.87 -25.14
CA SER A 480 50.51 5.11 -25.94
C SER A 480 50.80 6.34 -25.09
N GLN A 481 50.32 6.37 -23.85
CA GLN A 481 50.61 7.44 -22.89
C GLN A 481 52.11 7.46 -22.56
N TRP A 482 52.68 6.35 -22.08
CA TRP A 482 54.10 6.27 -21.74
C TRP A 482 55.01 6.57 -22.92
N ALA A 483 54.72 6.04 -24.11
CA ALA A 483 55.50 6.29 -25.32
C ALA A 483 55.54 7.78 -25.71
N SER A 484 54.49 8.54 -25.38
CA SER A 484 54.41 9.99 -25.62
C SER A 484 55.03 10.86 -24.52
N LEU A 485 55.40 10.28 -23.36
CA LEU A 485 56.04 11.03 -22.27
C LEU A 485 57.45 11.47 -22.67
N LYS A 486 57.76 12.76 -22.44
CA LYS A 486 59.11 13.31 -22.53
C LYS A 486 59.98 12.75 -21.39
N LEU A 487 61.27 12.51 -21.65
CA LEU A 487 62.19 11.96 -20.66
C LEU A 487 62.26 12.80 -19.36
N ALA A 488 62.23 14.13 -19.48
CA ALA A 488 62.27 15.04 -18.32
C ALA A 488 61.06 14.86 -17.38
N ASN A 489 59.87 14.62 -17.96
CA ASN A 489 58.60 14.50 -17.25
C ASN A 489 58.27 13.06 -16.84
N ALA A 490 59.08 12.08 -17.26
CA ALA A 490 58.88 10.69 -16.91
C ALA A 490 59.15 10.45 -15.43
N ASN A 491 58.13 10.01 -14.68
CA ASN A 491 58.29 9.53 -13.32
C ASN A 491 58.58 8.02 -13.34
N THR A 492 59.85 7.65 -13.26
CA THR A 492 60.31 6.25 -13.37
C THR A 492 59.72 5.34 -12.30
N LYS A 493 59.46 5.86 -11.09
CA LYS A 493 58.84 5.10 -9.99
C LYS A 493 57.36 4.80 -10.23
N GLU A 494 56.62 5.77 -10.72
CA GLU A 494 55.21 5.57 -11.09
C GLU A 494 55.07 4.62 -12.28
N ILE A 495 55.93 4.76 -13.30
CA ILE A 495 55.95 3.88 -14.47
C ILE A 495 56.30 2.43 -14.07
N ASP A 496 57.26 2.19 -13.16
CA ASP A 496 57.55 0.83 -12.69
C ASP A 496 56.41 0.25 -11.86
N ASN A 497 55.80 1.04 -10.95
CA ASN A 497 54.64 0.60 -10.17
C ASN A 497 53.47 0.21 -11.08
N GLU A 498 53.14 1.04 -12.07
CA GLU A 498 52.11 0.71 -13.05
C GLU A 498 52.51 -0.53 -13.88
N ALA A 499 53.77 -0.65 -14.32
CA ALA A 499 54.25 -1.82 -15.06
C ALA A 499 54.14 -3.13 -14.26
N VAL A 500 54.37 -3.09 -12.94
CA VAL A 500 54.16 -4.23 -12.03
C VAL A 500 52.68 -4.60 -11.94
N GLU A 501 51.79 -3.62 -11.88
CA GLU A 501 50.34 -3.86 -11.90
C GLU A 501 49.92 -4.52 -13.22
N TYR A 502 50.42 -4.03 -14.36
CA TYR A 502 50.15 -4.62 -15.67
C TYR A 502 50.74 -6.03 -15.82
N TYR A 503 51.91 -6.29 -15.24
CA TYR A 503 52.47 -7.65 -15.15
C TYR A 503 51.54 -8.60 -14.42
N SER A 504 51.02 -8.17 -13.26
CA SER A 504 50.02 -8.92 -12.50
C SER A 504 48.76 -9.17 -13.33
N ASN A 505 48.30 -8.17 -14.09
CA ASN A 505 47.17 -8.30 -14.98
C ASN A 505 47.44 -9.29 -16.13
N VAL A 506 48.63 -9.31 -16.73
CA VAL A 506 49.02 -10.34 -17.74
C VAL A 506 49.08 -11.75 -17.15
N MET A 507 49.51 -11.89 -15.89
CA MET A 507 49.44 -13.18 -15.19
C MET A 507 48.00 -13.62 -14.91
N LYS A 508 47.10 -12.67 -14.57
CA LYS A 508 45.66 -12.95 -14.47
C LYS A 508 45.07 -13.37 -15.81
N LEU A 509 45.44 -12.69 -16.91
CA LEU A 509 45.05 -13.07 -18.27
C LEU A 509 45.47 -14.50 -18.58
N GLN A 510 46.72 -14.86 -18.30
CA GLN A 510 47.22 -16.22 -18.51
C GLN A 510 46.37 -17.26 -17.76
N LYS A 511 46.03 -16.99 -16.49
CA LYS A 511 45.15 -17.87 -15.71
C LYS A 511 43.74 -17.95 -16.28
N LEU A 512 43.15 -16.83 -16.70
CA LEU A 512 41.81 -16.78 -17.27
C LEU A 512 41.74 -17.55 -18.59
N VAL A 513 42.73 -17.40 -19.46
CA VAL A 513 42.82 -18.15 -20.72
C VAL A 513 42.95 -19.65 -20.46
N SER A 514 43.70 -20.07 -19.45
CA SER A 514 43.78 -21.48 -19.05
C SER A 514 42.46 -22.08 -18.55
N ARG A 515 41.45 -21.26 -18.21
CA ARG A 515 40.12 -21.76 -17.79
C ARG A 515 39.21 -22.10 -18.96
N PHE A 516 39.53 -21.64 -20.18
CA PHE A 516 38.78 -22.00 -21.38
C PHE A 516 39.15 -23.43 -21.82
N VAL A 517 38.29 -24.39 -21.46
CA VAL A 517 38.52 -25.83 -21.73
C VAL A 517 38.71 -26.10 -23.22
N TYR A 518 37.86 -25.54 -24.07
CA TYR A 518 37.92 -25.73 -25.53
C TYR A 518 39.20 -25.19 -26.17
N ILE A 519 39.69 -24.06 -25.64
CA ILE A 519 40.94 -23.45 -26.06
C ILE A 519 42.14 -24.34 -25.66
N ASN A 520 42.12 -24.96 -24.49
CA ASN A 520 43.17 -25.92 -24.11
C ASN A 520 43.16 -27.20 -24.96
N VAL A 521 41.99 -27.60 -25.49
CA VAL A 521 41.85 -28.79 -26.35
C VAL A 521 42.34 -28.53 -27.77
N GLN A 522 41.99 -27.39 -28.37
CA GLN A 522 42.42 -27.04 -29.75
C GLN A 522 43.92 -26.72 -29.84
N PHE A 523 44.49 -26.12 -28.80
CA PHE A 523 45.91 -25.80 -28.75
C PHE A 523 46.62 -26.81 -27.84
N GLU A 524 46.85 -28.03 -28.36
CA GLU A 524 47.54 -29.12 -27.65
C GLU A 524 48.77 -28.64 -26.86
N ASN A 525 48.92 -29.15 -25.62
CA ASN A 525 50.12 -29.11 -24.76
C ASN A 525 51.01 -27.85 -24.88
N ASN A 526 50.83 -26.90 -23.94
CA ASN A 526 51.72 -25.76 -23.71
C ASN A 526 51.82 -24.70 -24.84
N GLY A 527 51.11 -24.83 -25.96
CA GLY A 527 51.16 -23.88 -27.08
C GLY A 527 50.70 -22.46 -26.74
N LEU A 528 49.58 -22.31 -26.03
CA LEU A 528 49.05 -20.99 -25.62
C LEU A 528 49.78 -20.39 -24.43
N VAL A 529 50.00 -21.19 -23.38
CA VAL A 529 50.72 -20.79 -22.17
C VAL A 529 52.14 -20.35 -22.51
N GLY A 530 52.80 -21.05 -23.45
CA GLY A 530 54.11 -20.67 -23.99
C GLY A 530 54.09 -19.38 -24.83
N ARG A 531 53.02 -19.13 -25.60
CA ARG A 531 52.88 -17.92 -26.41
C ARG A 531 52.46 -16.68 -25.60
N PHE A 532 51.65 -16.81 -24.55
CA PHE A 532 51.42 -15.75 -23.54
C PHE A 532 52.67 -15.48 -22.68
N GLY A 533 53.56 -16.47 -22.56
CA GLY A 533 54.92 -16.27 -22.05
C GLY A 533 55.70 -15.18 -22.81
N ASN A 534 55.30 -14.84 -24.04
CA ASN A 534 55.90 -13.72 -24.77
C ASN A 534 55.37 -12.35 -24.28
N GLY A 535 54.12 -12.25 -23.84
CA GLY A 535 53.59 -11.04 -23.19
C GLY A 535 54.27 -10.78 -21.84
N LYS A 536 54.56 -11.85 -21.09
CA LYS A 536 55.40 -11.81 -19.89
C LYS A 536 56.80 -11.26 -20.20
N LYS A 537 57.46 -11.78 -21.24
CA LYS A 537 58.78 -11.30 -21.69
C LYS A 537 58.77 -9.85 -22.16
N MET A 538 57.68 -9.40 -22.79
CA MET A 538 57.51 -8.01 -23.22
C MET A 538 57.50 -7.05 -22.01
N ILE A 539 56.72 -7.37 -20.96
CA ILE A 539 56.66 -6.55 -19.75
C ILE A 539 57.98 -6.63 -18.97
N GLU A 540 58.61 -7.81 -18.90
CA GLU A 540 59.94 -7.96 -18.28
C GLU A 540 61.00 -7.12 -19.02
N GLY A 541 60.95 -7.07 -20.36
CA GLY A 541 61.80 -6.19 -21.17
C GLY A 541 61.53 -4.70 -20.92
N PHE A 542 60.27 -4.31 -20.73
CA PHE A 542 59.92 -2.93 -20.38
C PHE A 542 60.36 -2.56 -18.95
N ARG A 543 60.21 -3.47 -17.98
CA ARG A 543 60.70 -3.25 -16.61
C ARG A 543 62.22 -3.16 -16.55
N ALA A 544 62.93 -3.90 -17.40
CA ALA A 544 64.38 -3.73 -17.57
C ALA A 544 64.75 -2.39 -18.22
N PHE A 545 63.83 -1.76 -18.96
CA PHE A 545 64.02 -0.44 -19.56
C PHE A 545 63.83 0.70 -18.55
N VAL A 546 63.00 0.55 -17.52
CA VAL A 546 62.74 1.63 -16.54
C VAL A 546 64.01 2.10 -15.79
N PRO A 547 64.89 1.22 -15.26
CA PRO A 547 66.16 1.64 -14.67
C PRO A 547 67.08 2.38 -15.64
N LEU A 548 67.01 2.06 -16.94
CA LEU A 548 67.80 2.77 -17.97
C LEU A 548 67.30 4.18 -18.18
N VAL A 549 65.98 4.38 -18.13
CA VAL A 549 65.36 5.70 -18.16
C VAL A 549 65.80 6.52 -16.94
N GLU A 550 65.92 5.90 -15.77
CA GLU A 550 66.43 6.55 -14.55
C GLU A 550 67.91 6.95 -14.68
N ASP A 551 68.76 6.05 -15.19
CA ASP A 551 70.18 6.33 -15.45
C ASP A 551 70.35 7.46 -16.49
N LEU A 552 69.51 7.49 -17.53
CA LEU A 552 69.51 8.56 -18.54
C LEU A 552 68.97 9.89 -17.99
N LYS A 553 68.10 9.86 -16.98
CA LYS A 553 67.55 11.05 -16.31
C LYS A 553 68.51 11.64 -15.27
N ASN A 554 69.67 11.02 -15.03
CA ASN A 554 70.58 11.47 -13.99
C ASN A 554 70.98 12.96 -14.17
N PRO A 555 70.69 13.85 -13.19
CA PRO A 555 71.00 15.28 -13.28
C PRO A 555 72.51 15.59 -13.23
N ALA A 556 73.35 14.62 -12.87
CA ALA A 556 74.81 14.72 -12.96
C ALA A 556 75.31 14.65 -14.42
N MET A 557 74.48 14.21 -15.36
CA MET A 557 74.85 14.12 -16.78
C MET A 557 75.14 15.51 -17.37
N ARG A 558 76.17 15.58 -18.22
CA ARG A 558 76.68 16.80 -18.87
C ARG A 558 76.91 16.50 -20.36
N PRO A 559 77.06 17.52 -21.23
CA PRO A 559 77.25 17.29 -22.67
C PRO A 559 78.35 16.27 -23.04
N ARG A 560 79.44 16.24 -22.26
CA ARG A 560 80.52 15.24 -22.42
C ARG A 560 80.08 13.79 -22.20
N HIS A 561 79.21 13.54 -21.22
CA HIS A 561 78.66 12.21 -20.93
C HIS A 561 77.74 11.74 -22.06
N TRP A 562 76.92 12.65 -22.59
CA TRP A 562 76.06 12.39 -23.75
C TRP A 562 76.85 12.08 -25.02
N GLU A 563 77.97 12.78 -25.24
CA GLU A 563 78.86 12.51 -26.37
C GLU A 563 79.60 11.16 -26.22
N LYS A 564 79.97 10.78 -25.00
CA LYS A 564 80.54 9.45 -24.71
C LYS A 564 79.51 8.35 -25.01
N LEU A 565 78.26 8.52 -24.58
CA LEU A 565 77.18 7.60 -24.91
C LEU A 565 76.94 7.52 -26.41
N ARG A 566 76.96 8.65 -27.13
CA ARG A 566 76.80 8.67 -28.60
C ARG A 566 77.90 7.88 -29.31
N LYS A 567 79.13 7.91 -28.81
CA LYS A 567 80.25 7.12 -29.34
C LYS A 567 80.08 5.63 -29.09
N GLU A 568 79.64 5.25 -27.89
CA GLU A 568 79.41 3.84 -27.52
C GLU A 568 78.18 3.23 -28.24
N LEU A 569 77.16 4.06 -28.53
CA LEU A 569 75.95 3.67 -29.28
C LEU A 569 76.17 3.58 -30.81
N GLY A 570 77.30 4.10 -31.31
CA GLY A 570 77.65 4.09 -32.73
C GLY A 570 77.02 5.22 -33.56
N ARG A 571 77.69 5.59 -34.67
CA ARG A 571 77.43 6.77 -35.53
C ARG A 571 76.03 6.84 -36.18
N SER A 572 75.19 5.83 -36.02
CA SER A 572 73.85 5.72 -36.65
C SER A 572 72.71 6.28 -35.80
N VAL A 573 72.96 6.63 -34.53
CA VAL A 573 71.94 7.10 -33.60
C VAL A 573 72.27 8.53 -33.16
N THR A 574 71.67 9.51 -33.82
CA THR A 574 71.72 10.92 -33.41
C THR A 574 70.48 11.20 -32.58
N PHE A 575 70.64 11.27 -31.26
CA PHE A 575 69.62 11.82 -30.37
C PHE A 575 70.14 13.12 -29.77
N ASP A 576 69.24 14.10 -29.66
CA ASP A 576 69.46 15.33 -28.92
C ASP A 576 68.76 15.19 -27.57
N PRO A 577 69.52 15.13 -26.46
CA PRO A 577 68.95 15.06 -25.11
C PRO A 577 68.05 16.25 -24.74
N TYR A 578 68.14 17.36 -25.47
CA TYR A 578 67.42 18.61 -25.20
C TYR A 578 66.29 18.89 -26.20
N ALA A 579 66.07 18.02 -27.20
CA ALA A 579 65.00 18.18 -28.17
C ALA A 579 63.64 17.78 -27.57
N ASP A 580 62.58 18.52 -27.96
CA ASP A 580 61.21 18.25 -27.54
C ASP A 580 60.66 16.88 -28.00
N ASP A 581 61.29 16.30 -29.03
CA ASP A 581 60.94 15.01 -29.62
C ASP A 581 61.57 13.81 -28.88
N PHE A 582 62.37 14.05 -27.83
CA PHE A 582 63.02 13.00 -27.03
C PHE A 582 62.04 12.37 -26.01
N THR A 583 61.11 11.57 -26.54
CA THR A 583 60.11 10.81 -25.78
C THR A 583 60.58 9.41 -25.42
N LEU A 584 59.98 8.78 -24.41
CA LEU A 584 60.29 7.39 -24.04
C LEU A 584 60.08 6.43 -25.21
N GLY A 585 59.12 6.70 -26.10
CA GLY A 585 58.91 5.93 -27.33
C GLY A 585 60.06 6.06 -28.33
N ALA A 586 60.67 7.24 -28.45
CA ALA A 586 61.86 7.46 -29.27
C ALA A 586 63.11 6.80 -28.66
N ILE A 587 63.28 6.83 -27.34
CA ILE A 587 64.39 6.16 -26.64
C ILE A 587 64.29 4.64 -26.79
N GLN A 588 63.08 4.09 -26.74
CA GLN A 588 62.88 2.67 -26.91
C GLN A 588 63.09 2.19 -28.34
N SER A 589 62.67 2.97 -29.36
CA SER A 589 62.86 2.61 -30.77
C SER A 589 64.33 2.47 -31.16
N LEU A 590 65.22 3.17 -30.44
CA LEU A 590 66.67 3.11 -30.58
C LEU A 590 67.30 1.83 -29.99
N SER A 591 66.51 0.87 -29.49
CA SER A 591 66.99 -0.42 -28.95
C SER A 591 68.08 -0.28 -27.89
N ILE A 592 67.98 0.76 -27.06
CA ILE A 592 68.98 1.17 -26.08
C ILE A 592 69.18 0.13 -24.96
N HIS A 593 68.24 -0.80 -24.78
CA HIS A 593 68.35 -1.94 -23.85
C HIS A 593 69.61 -2.80 -24.06
N LYS A 594 70.18 -2.85 -25.27
CA LYS A 594 71.43 -3.57 -25.54
C LYS A 594 72.66 -2.90 -24.95
N TYR A 595 72.55 -1.61 -24.63
CA TYR A 595 73.62 -0.77 -24.11
C TYR A 595 73.35 -0.37 -22.65
N ALA A 596 72.54 -1.18 -21.95
CA ALA A 596 72.16 -0.98 -20.56
C ALA A 596 73.37 -0.77 -19.63
N GLU A 597 74.38 -1.65 -19.76
CA GLU A 597 75.60 -1.60 -18.94
C GLU A 597 76.43 -0.34 -19.23
N ALA A 598 76.53 0.04 -20.50
CA ALA A 598 77.22 1.25 -20.94
C ALA A 598 76.56 2.52 -20.35
N ILE A 599 75.22 2.59 -20.40
CA ILE A 599 74.46 3.71 -19.84
C ILE A 599 74.62 3.81 -18.33
N SER A 600 74.49 2.70 -17.62
CA SER A 600 74.67 2.68 -16.17
C SER A 600 76.10 3.04 -15.78
N ALA A 601 77.09 2.59 -16.55
CA ALA A 601 78.49 2.98 -16.35
C ALA A 601 78.67 4.49 -16.52
N VAL A 602 78.17 5.09 -17.60
CA VAL A 602 78.29 6.55 -17.81
C VAL A 602 77.54 7.35 -16.75
N SER A 603 76.34 6.91 -16.33
CA SER A 603 75.58 7.54 -15.24
C SER A 603 76.38 7.54 -13.92
N LYS A 604 76.98 6.41 -13.54
CA LYS A 604 77.84 6.32 -12.35
C LYS A 604 79.07 7.21 -12.42
N ILE A 605 79.67 7.33 -13.61
CA ILE A 605 80.79 8.25 -13.84
C ILE A 605 80.33 9.69 -13.57
N ALA A 606 79.16 10.07 -14.08
CA ALA A 606 78.61 11.39 -13.88
C ALA A 606 78.38 11.70 -12.39
N ASP A 607 77.85 10.76 -11.61
CA ASP A 607 77.68 10.93 -10.16
C ASP A 607 79.00 11.13 -9.41
N GLN A 608 80.03 10.38 -9.80
CA GLN A 608 81.36 10.52 -9.21
C GLN A 608 82.03 11.84 -9.61
N GLU A 609 81.91 12.26 -10.88
CA GLU A 609 82.36 13.59 -11.31
C GLU A 609 81.67 14.72 -10.53
N LYS A 610 80.36 14.61 -10.30
CA LYS A 610 79.62 15.60 -9.50
C LYS A 610 80.09 15.64 -8.05
N THR A 611 80.50 14.50 -7.50
CA THR A 611 81.08 14.42 -6.15
C THR A 611 82.41 15.16 -6.09
N ILE A 612 83.27 14.98 -7.09
CA ILE A 612 84.54 15.71 -7.21
C ILE A 612 84.29 17.21 -7.39
N GLU A 613 83.36 17.61 -8.28
CA GLU A 613 82.99 19.00 -8.52
C GLU A 613 82.52 19.70 -7.23
N ASN A 614 81.65 19.05 -6.46
CA ASN A 614 81.16 19.59 -5.19
C ASN A 614 82.28 19.73 -4.15
N ALA A 615 83.21 18.77 -4.10
CA ALA A 615 84.30 18.81 -3.15
C ALA A 615 85.33 19.90 -3.49
N ILE A 616 85.64 20.12 -4.77
CA ILE A 616 86.48 21.25 -5.21
C ILE A 616 85.82 22.58 -4.86
N LYS A 617 84.51 22.72 -5.10
CA LYS A 617 83.76 23.93 -4.71
C LYS A 617 83.78 24.18 -3.20
N GLN A 618 83.60 23.14 -2.40
CA GLN A 618 83.70 23.24 -0.93
C GLN A 618 85.09 23.65 -0.48
N LEU A 619 86.14 23.12 -1.13
CA LEU A 619 87.53 23.48 -0.84
C LEU A 619 87.80 24.94 -1.20
N GLU A 620 87.36 25.40 -2.37
CA GLU A 620 87.44 26.80 -2.77
C GLU A 620 86.71 27.73 -1.79
N GLU A 621 85.49 27.40 -1.39
CA GLU A 621 84.72 28.16 -0.40
C GLU A 621 85.42 28.21 0.96
N THR A 622 86.03 27.10 1.40
CA THR A 622 86.72 27.01 2.70
C THR A 622 87.95 27.92 2.72
N TRP A 623 88.82 27.81 1.71
CA TRP A 623 90.09 28.58 1.68
C TRP A 623 89.90 30.05 1.31
N THR A 624 88.86 30.39 0.54
CA THR A 624 88.53 31.80 0.25
C THR A 624 88.07 32.55 1.50
N ASN A 625 87.38 31.85 2.42
CA ASN A 625 86.82 32.45 3.63
C ASN A 625 87.69 32.25 4.88
N TYR A 626 88.81 31.52 4.78
CA TYR A 626 89.66 31.24 5.93
C TYR A 626 90.34 32.51 6.45
N ARG A 627 90.31 32.71 7.76
CA ARG A 627 90.95 33.87 8.43
C ARG A 627 92.10 33.39 9.31
N LEU A 628 93.27 34.00 9.15
CA LEU A 628 94.44 33.71 9.98
C LEU A 628 94.35 34.45 11.31
N ASP A 629 94.41 33.70 12.41
CA ASP A 629 94.42 34.25 13.76
C ASP A 629 95.82 34.75 14.13
N MET A 630 95.94 36.06 14.37
CA MET A 630 97.18 36.70 14.83
C MET A 630 96.96 37.31 16.21
N ALA A 631 97.88 37.05 17.15
CA ALA A 631 97.87 37.65 18.47
C ALA A 631 99.12 38.52 18.68
N PRO A 632 99.03 39.64 19.42
CA PRO A 632 100.19 40.45 19.75
C PRO A 632 101.19 39.65 20.61
N TYR A 633 102.47 39.73 20.24
CA TYR A 633 103.59 39.18 21.00
C TYR A 633 104.46 40.33 21.51
N LYS A 634 104.55 40.47 22.84
CA LYS A 634 105.08 41.66 23.53
C LYS A 634 104.36 42.95 23.05
N THR A 635 105.09 44.03 22.74
CA THR A 635 104.52 45.36 22.41
C THR A 635 104.52 45.73 20.94
N ASP A 636 105.38 45.14 20.10
CA ASP A 636 105.62 45.66 18.73
C ASP A 636 105.39 44.65 17.58
N TYR A 637 105.09 43.38 17.88
CA TYR A 637 104.95 42.33 16.86
C TYR A 637 103.66 41.52 17.01
N PHE A 638 103.19 40.94 15.91
CA PHE A 638 102.07 39.98 15.90
C PHE A 638 102.60 38.59 15.52
N LYS A 639 102.16 37.58 16.26
CA LYS A 639 102.48 36.16 16.03
C LYS A 639 101.22 35.41 15.61
N LEU A 640 101.37 34.50 14.64
CA LEU A 640 100.32 33.54 14.30
C LEU A 640 100.00 32.68 15.53
N THR A 641 98.72 32.68 15.91
CA THR A 641 98.17 31.90 17.02
C THR A 641 97.25 30.83 16.46
N ASN A 642 96.99 29.78 17.23
CA ASN A 642 96.06 28.73 16.83
C ASN A 642 96.46 28.00 15.52
N THR A 643 97.77 27.77 15.33
CA THR A 643 98.30 27.19 14.08
C THR A 643 98.04 25.69 13.92
N LYS A 644 97.74 24.96 15.01
CA LYS A 644 97.47 23.51 14.97
C LYS A 644 96.23 23.13 14.13
N PRO A 645 95.02 23.69 14.36
CA PRO A 645 93.85 23.36 13.54
C PRO A 645 93.99 23.81 12.09
N LEU A 646 94.72 24.89 11.82
CA LEU A 646 95.03 25.32 10.45
C LEU A 646 95.88 24.28 9.71
N VAL A 647 96.97 23.83 10.34
CA VAL A 647 97.84 22.79 9.78
C VAL A 647 97.06 21.48 9.58
N GLN A 648 96.23 21.09 10.56
CA GLN A 648 95.40 19.90 10.45
C GLN A 648 94.40 19.99 9.28
N GLN A 649 93.70 21.13 9.11
CA GLN A 649 92.78 21.34 7.98
C GLN A 649 93.53 21.29 6.63
N LEU A 650 94.73 21.88 6.54
CA LEU A 650 95.57 21.80 5.35
C LEU A 650 95.95 20.35 5.01
N GLU A 651 96.37 19.58 6.02
CA GLU A 651 96.73 18.16 5.85
C GLU A 651 95.53 17.32 5.41
N GLU A 652 94.36 17.53 6.01
CA GLU A 652 93.12 16.83 5.67
C GLU A 652 92.68 17.14 4.22
N ASP A 653 92.70 18.42 3.81
CA ASP A 653 92.36 18.84 2.46
C ASP A 653 93.39 18.35 1.42
N GLN A 654 94.68 18.32 1.77
CA GLN A 654 95.73 17.72 0.92
C GLN A 654 95.55 16.21 0.75
N VAL A 655 95.16 15.48 1.80
CA VAL A 655 94.83 14.06 1.73
C VAL A 655 93.59 13.84 0.87
N GLN A 656 92.56 14.69 1.02
CA GLN A 656 91.34 14.63 0.21
C GLN A 656 91.64 14.86 -1.28
N LEU A 657 92.42 15.88 -1.65
CA LEU A 657 92.83 16.12 -3.04
C LEU A 657 93.73 14.99 -3.57
N SER A 658 94.60 14.42 -2.73
CA SER A 658 95.44 13.28 -3.09
C SER A 658 94.61 12.02 -3.36
N ALA A 659 93.55 11.80 -2.58
CA ALA A 659 92.58 10.74 -2.85
C ALA A 659 91.83 10.99 -4.17
N MET A 660 91.46 12.25 -4.48
CA MET A 660 90.80 12.61 -5.74
C MET A 660 91.68 12.37 -6.97
N LYS A 661 92.99 12.55 -6.85
CA LYS A 661 93.97 12.27 -7.91
C LYS A 661 94.01 10.81 -8.32
N ASN A 662 93.65 9.90 -7.41
CA ASN A 662 93.60 8.47 -7.66
C ASN A 662 92.26 8.02 -8.25
N TYR A 663 91.27 8.90 -8.38
CA TYR A 663 90.01 8.53 -9.03
C TYR A 663 90.19 8.42 -10.56
N PRO A 664 89.60 7.39 -11.20
CA PRO A 664 89.71 7.19 -12.65
C PRO A 664 89.20 8.36 -13.50
N TYR A 665 88.39 9.23 -12.91
CA TYR A 665 87.68 10.35 -13.55
C TYR A 665 88.33 11.72 -13.26
N PHE A 666 89.55 11.69 -12.72
CA PHE A 666 90.38 12.85 -12.42
C PHE A 666 90.69 13.73 -13.63
N THR A 667 90.77 13.17 -14.84
CA THR A 667 91.23 13.88 -16.04
C THR A 667 90.43 15.15 -16.37
N THR A 668 89.13 15.14 -16.09
CA THR A 668 88.25 16.30 -16.33
C THR A 668 88.52 17.47 -15.39
N PHE A 669 88.98 17.19 -14.16
CA PHE A 669 89.26 18.18 -13.11
C PHE A 669 90.76 18.28 -12.81
N ALA A 670 91.61 17.72 -13.67
CA ALA A 670 93.04 17.58 -13.40
C ALA A 670 93.71 18.94 -13.19
N ASP A 671 93.36 19.93 -14.01
CA ASP A 671 93.92 21.28 -13.92
C ASP A 671 93.52 21.96 -12.61
N GLU A 672 92.24 21.89 -12.23
CA GLU A 672 91.71 22.47 -10.99
C GLU A 672 92.29 21.80 -9.75
N ILE A 673 92.38 20.46 -9.74
CA ILE A 673 92.95 19.71 -8.62
C ILE A 673 94.45 19.97 -8.53
N CYS A 674 95.19 19.98 -9.65
CA CYS A 674 96.64 20.28 -9.61
C CYS A 674 96.91 21.71 -9.14
N PHE A 675 96.05 22.67 -9.53
CA PHE A 675 96.12 24.03 -9.02
C PHE A 675 95.96 24.05 -7.50
N TRP A 676 94.90 23.45 -6.95
CA TRP A 676 94.68 23.42 -5.50
C TRP A 676 95.75 22.63 -4.75
N VAL A 677 96.24 21.51 -5.28
CA VAL A 677 97.36 20.76 -4.66
C VAL A 677 98.60 21.63 -4.56
N ASN A 678 98.98 22.33 -5.62
CA ASN A 678 100.15 23.21 -5.60
C ASN A 678 99.95 24.40 -4.66
N VAL A 679 98.76 25.01 -4.66
CA VAL A 679 98.42 26.11 -3.76
C VAL A 679 98.50 25.68 -2.30
N LEU A 680 97.84 24.57 -1.92
CA LEU A 680 97.85 24.07 -0.54
C LEU A 680 99.24 23.58 -0.11
N SER A 681 100.03 22.99 -1.01
CA SER A 681 101.41 22.58 -0.71
C SER A 681 102.30 23.79 -0.43
N ASN A 682 102.25 24.80 -1.31
CA ASN A 682 102.99 26.04 -1.10
C ASN A 682 102.55 26.79 0.16
N MET A 683 101.24 26.80 0.44
CA MET A 683 100.69 27.38 1.68
C MET A 683 101.22 26.63 2.90
N PHE A 684 101.23 25.29 2.87
CA PHE A 684 101.75 24.46 3.96
C PHE A 684 103.25 24.71 4.21
N ASP A 685 104.09 24.64 3.17
CA ASP A 685 105.54 24.86 3.30
C ASP A 685 105.85 26.27 3.83
N THR A 686 105.15 27.28 3.30
CA THR A 686 105.33 28.67 3.75
C THR A 686 104.88 28.83 5.20
N LEU A 687 103.73 28.24 5.57
CA LEU A 687 103.21 28.31 6.93
C LEU A 687 104.16 27.62 7.92
N GLU A 688 104.69 26.44 7.57
CA GLU A 688 105.61 25.70 8.42
C GLU A 688 106.91 26.50 8.64
N LEU A 689 107.49 27.05 7.57
CA LEU A 689 108.66 27.91 7.66
C LEU A 689 108.41 29.15 8.52
N VAL A 690 107.25 29.81 8.36
CA VAL A 690 106.88 30.97 9.20
C VAL A 690 106.72 30.57 10.66
N ILE A 691 106.12 29.41 10.95
CA ILE A 691 105.97 28.89 12.32
C ILE A 691 107.35 28.57 12.92
N GLN A 692 108.22 27.88 12.17
CA GLN A 692 109.58 27.55 12.60
C GLN A 692 110.41 28.81 12.87
N LEU A 693 110.40 29.77 11.93
CA LEU A 693 111.05 31.06 12.07
C LEU A 693 110.53 31.79 13.31
N THR A 694 109.21 31.86 13.47
CA THR A 694 108.60 32.54 14.63
C THR A 694 109.00 31.87 15.94
N ASN A 695 109.08 30.54 15.99
CA ASN A 695 109.49 29.82 17.20
C ASN A 695 110.99 29.97 17.50
N GLN A 696 111.86 29.88 16.49
CA GLN A 696 113.29 30.12 16.65
C GLN A 696 113.57 31.57 17.05
N TRP A 697 112.88 32.52 16.43
CA TRP A 697 113.00 33.94 16.75
C TRP A 697 112.55 34.22 18.19
N VAL A 698 111.39 33.70 18.61
CA VAL A 698 110.92 33.80 20.00
C VAL A 698 111.95 33.20 20.98
N TYR A 699 112.57 32.07 20.64
CA TYR A 699 113.61 31.44 21.46
C TYR A 699 114.88 32.30 21.56
N LEU A 700 115.43 32.74 20.42
CA LEU A 700 116.62 33.58 20.37
C LEU A 700 116.38 34.93 21.05
N GLU A 701 115.23 35.55 20.82
CA GLU A 701 114.87 36.82 21.44
C GLU A 701 114.79 36.69 22.97
N ASN A 702 114.23 35.59 23.50
CA ASN A 702 114.20 35.35 24.94
C ASN A 702 115.61 35.16 25.54
N ILE A 703 116.55 34.58 24.79
CA ILE A 703 117.95 34.44 25.24
C ILE A 703 118.68 35.78 25.20
N PHE A 704 118.63 36.48 24.07
CA PHE A 704 119.39 37.70 23.86
C PHE A 704 118.83 38.92 24.59
N MET A 705 117.51 39.02 24.78
CA MET A 705 116.88 40.12 25.51
C MET A 705 116.79 39.85 27.02
N GLY A 706 117.02 38.60 27.46
CA GLY A 706 116.98 38.22 28.87
C GLY A 706 118.30 38.40 29.64
N SER A 707 119.43 38.52 28.94
CA SER A 707 120.76 38.66 29.57
C SER A 707 121.65 39.66 28.82
N ASP A 708 121.84 40.82 29.42
CA ASP A 708 122.72 41.90 28.95
C ASP A 708 124.20 41.45 28.87
N GLU A 709 124.58 40.42 29.63
CA GLU A 709 125.92 39.83 29.66
C GLU A 709 126.22 39.00 28.40
N ILE A 710 125.23 38.25 27.88
CA ILE A 710 125.40 37.46 26.64
C ILE A 710 125.58 38.38 25.44
N GLN A 711 124.80 39.48 25.35
CA GLN A 711 124.97 40.47 24.29
C GLN A 711 126.38 41.10 24.31
N LYS A 712 126.88 41.46 25.51
CA LYS A 712 128.21 42.07 25.65
C LYS A 712 129.36 41.10 25.32
N GLN A 713 129.23 39.81 25.62
CA GLN A 713 130.27 38.83 25.28
C GLN A 713 130.36 38.54 23.78
N LEU A 714 129.24 38.52 23.06
CA LEU A 714 129.22 38.29 21.62
C LEU A 714 129.58 39.54 20.81
N ALA A 715 129.25 40.73 21.30
CA ALA A 715 129.65 42.00 20.66
C ALA A 715 131.16 42.24 20.64
N GLY A 716 131.93 41.54 21.47
CA GLY A 716 133.40 41.58 21.46
C GLY A 716 134.07 40.74 20.36
N THR A 717 133.29 40.03 19.53
CA THR A 717 133.83 39.11 18.50
C THR A 717 133.14 39.27 17.14
N ILE A 718 132.78 40.51 16.77
CA ILE A 718 132.41 40.91 15.40
C ILE A 718 133.34 42.03 14.93
#